data_AF-A0A2V8MW29-F1
#
_entry.id   AF-A0A2V8MW29-F1
#
_cell.length_a   1.000
_cell.length_b   1.000
_cell.length_c   1.000
_cell.angle_alpha   90.00
_cell.angle_beta   90.00
_cell.angle_gamma   90.00
#
_symmetry.space_group_name_H-M   'P 1'
#
loop_
_entity.id
_entity.type
_entity.pdbx_description
1 polymer ?
#
loop_
_entity_poly.entity_id
_entity_poly.type
_entity_poly.pdbx_seq_one_letter_code
_entity_poly.pdbx_strand_id
1 'polypeptide(L)'
;MGRFFFGGYQGTPTRSDPVDAQSFVPTPAMLAGDFTKVAALRATSPVDGTPTGFVNNRIDPALFSPVALNITKRLPKAQDDTGLVTYGTPNRTDEKQIVGKVDWQVNPSHSAMGRILFTNFKQPQPYSLSPDNILSVSRTDRNEWAYSYAIGDTWLVSPTTVVAGRLATNFTHIKRQGPQFFDMAEMGVKGLYTGYVPKFAQLLVSPGGFRLGDGTQNRANSTNFTTALNLDVSMTRGTHQFGLGGSVAYWDFNSHGNVFSAGSFTVSGSHTGSALADFLIGRMSTFEQATPNLNPTKRKYFALYMTDSWKLNPRWTLNYGLRWEPDLPDILKLGTVQSFSEERRAAGVHSTVFNNAPNGFYYPGDPGYPGNRGRDINWRVFAPRAGFAWDVTGDGRTSVRASAGIGYDYVNGQMHLWTAISPPWGLDIVRSNPRLDDPWAGYPGESPFPPVFDANAKFPPFGQFTVMPQHLSPSQSQTWNLSVQRQLGTDWLVSTSYLGTHIIHMLMTAPLNPAIYFPGAADANGNCFAQGYTFKTISGATCSPTTNTDSRRILSLIDLQRTGQLVGALAEYQTVGGSKYNGLLVDVRKRAARGVTISSNYTWSHCIASERDDLNGSLVGPTGTYIRPGDRERGRANCSSDRRHV
;
A
#
# COMPACT_ATOMS: atom_id res chain seq x y z
N MET A 1 -14.92 -48.85 -5.03
CA MET A 1 -14.94 -47.42 -5.40
C MET A 1 -15.67 -46.67 -4.30
N GLY A 2 -15.05 -45.62 -3.75
CA GLY A 2 -15.59 -44.87 -2.62
C GLY A 2 -15.95 -43.45 -3.01
N ARG A 3 -17.01 -42.92 -2.40
CA ARG A 3 -17.34 -41.51 -2.39
C ARG A 3 -17.19 -41.03 -0.96
N PHE A 4 -16.40 -39.98 -0.77
CA PHE A 4 -16.28 -39.29 0.51
C PHE A 4 -16.81 -37.89 0.33
N PHE A 5 -17.59 -37.42 1.29
CA PHE A 5 -18.04 -36.05 1.32
C PHE A 5 -17.98 -35.52 2.74
N PHE A 6 -17.74 -34.22 2.88
CA PHE A 6 -17.93 -33.53 4.13
C PHE A 6 -18.49 -32.13 3.88
N GLY A 7 -19.21 -31.63 4.89
CA GLY A 7 -19.63 -30.25 4.98
C GLY A 7 -19.26 -29.71 6.35
N GLY A 8 -18.97 -28.41 6.43
CA GLY A 8 -18.66 -27.73 7.67
C GLY A 8 -19.24 -26.32 7.67
N TYR A 9 -19.67 -25.88 8.84
CA TYR A 9 -20.05 -24.50 9.11
C TYR A 9 -19.26 -24.00 10.32
N GLN A 10 -18.69 -22.81 10.18
CA GLN A 10 -18.09 -22.07 11.29
C GLN A 10 -18.73 -20.69 11.35
N GLY A 11 -19.10 -20.26 12.55
CA GLY A 11 -19.53 -18.90 12.84
C GLY A 11 -18.74 -18.34 14.00
N THR A 12 -18.27 -17.10 13.87
CA THR A 12 -17.51 -16.41 14.92
C THR A 12 -18.09 -15.02 15.13
N PRO A 13 -19.01 -14.86 16.09
CA PRO A 13 -19.47 -13.55 16.53
C PRO A 13 -18.46 -12.95 17.51
N THR A 14 -18.03 -11.71 17.27
CA THR A 14 -17.25 -10.93 18.24
C THR A 14 -18.06 -9.74 18.69
N ARG A 15 -18.08 -9.49 20.00
CA ARG A 15 -18.69 -8.32 20.64
C ARG A 15 -17.71 -7.79 21.68
N SER A 16 -17.26 -6.56 21.51
CA SER A 16 -16.40 -5.90 22.50
C SER A 16 -16.59 -4.39 22.43
N ASP A 17 -16.40 -3.72 23.56
CA ASP A 17 -16.41 -2.25 23.64
C ASP A 17 -15.35 -1.81 24.66
N PRO A 18 -14.05 -1.92 24.32
CA PRO A 18 -12.99 -1.50 25.21
C PRO A 18 -12.99 0.04 25.30
N VAL A 19 -13.01 0.58 26.51
CA VAL A 19 -12.93 2.03 26.78
C VAL A 19 -11.49 2.42 27.07
N ASP A 20 -10.63 2.27 26.07
CA ASP A 20 -9.18 2.48 26.17
C ASP A 20 -8.64 3.50 25.15
N ALA A 21 -9.46 3.93 24.19
CA ALA A 21 -9.07 4.96 23.23
C ALA A 21 -9.00 6.33 23.90
N GLN A 22 -7.89 7.03 23.67
CA GLN A 22 -7.65 8.37 24.21
C GLN A 22 -7.54 9.39 23.09
N SER A 23 -8.15 10.55 23.29
CA SER A 23 -7.97 11.75 22.47
C SER A 23 -7.99 12.96 23.38
N PHE A 24 -7.43 14.08 22.93
CA PHE A 24 -7.53 15.35 23.65
C PHE A 24 -8.42 16.34 22.88
N VAL A 25 -9.20 17.09 23.64
CA VAL A 25 -10.24 18.01 23.17
C VAL A 25 -10.00 19.41 23.75
N PRO A 26 -10.48 20.49 23.10
CA PRO A 26 -10.45 21.81 23.70
C PRO A 26 -11.15 21.83 25.07
N THR A 27 -10.45 22.33 26.10
CA THR A 27 -11.04 22.54 27.44
C THR A 27 -11.83 23.86 27.48
N PRO A 28 -12.72 24.06 28.46
CA PRO A 28 -13.37 25.36 28.66
C PRO A 28 -12.38 26.52 28.83
N ALA A 29 -11.24 26.29 29.46
CA ALA A 29 -10.17 27.29 29.60
C ALA A 29 -9.57 27.66 28.24
N MET A 30 -9.25 26.67 27.39
CA MET A 30 -8.76 26.93 26.03
C MET A 30 -9.79 27.69 25.19
N LEU A 31 -11.08 27.35 25.32
CA LEU A 31 -12.18 28.05 24.62
C LEU A 31 -12.41 29.48 25.13
N ALA A 32 -11.93 29.79 26.34
CA ALA A 32 -11.86 31.15 26.87
C ALA A 32 -10.52 31.84 26.55
N GLY A 33 -9.65 31.22 25.75
CA GLY A 33 -8.37 31.78 25.33
C GLY A 33 -7.21 31.51 26.29
N ASP A 34 -7.35 30.65 27.31
CA ASP A 34 -6.31 30.36 28.29
C ASP A 34 -5.75 28.94 28.14
N PHE A 35 -4.51 28.84 27.65
CA PHE A 35 -3.79 27.58 27.45
C PHE A 35 -2.73 27.32 28.54
N THR A 36 -2.62 28.18 29.56
CA THR A 36 -1.57 28.07 30.58
C THR A 36 -1.58 26.72 31.31
N LYS A 37 -2.76 26.25 31.72
CA LYS A 37 -2.92 24.96 32.39
C LYS A 37 -2.52 23.77 31.52
N VAL A 38 -2.98 23.72 30.27
CA VAL A 38 -2.63 22.60 29.38
C VAL A 38 -1.16 22.61 28.99
N ALA A 39 -0.60 23.81 28.79
CA ALA A 39 0.81 23.99 28.51
C ALA A 39 1.69 23.40 29.62
N ALA A 40 1.31 23.65 30.88
CA ALA A 40 1.97 23.06 32.04
C ALA A 40 1.79 21.54 32.14
N LEU A 41 0.57 21.02 31.94
CA LEU A 41 0.25 19.60 32.14
C LEU A 41 0.75 18.69 31.01
N ARG A 42 0.83 19.19 29.77
CA ARG A 42 1.23 18.40 28.59
C ARG A 42 2.62 18.74 28.06
N ALA A 43 3.29 19.74 28.64
CA ALA A 43 4.52 20.32 28.09
C ALA A 43 4.37 20.79 26.63
N THR A 44 3.16 21.25 26.25
CA THR A 44 2.83 21.76 24.91
C THR A 44 2.39 23.21 25.01
N SER A 45 3.35 24.14 24.97
CA SER A 45 3.08 25.58 25.00
C SER A 45 2.89 26.12 23.58
N PRO A 46 1.79 26.83 23.28
CA PRO A 46 1.73 27.61 22.05
C PRO A 46 2.85 28.66 22.00
N VAL A 47 3.44 28.86 20.82
CA VAL A 47 4.46 29.86 20.56
C VAL A 47 3.84 31.26 20.61
N ASP A 48 4.36 32.10 21.50
CA ASP A 48 3.96 33.49 21.64
C ASP A 48 4.44 34.37 20.47
N GLY A 49 3.65 35.37 20.11
CA GLY A 49 4.00 36.42 19.14
C GLY A 49 3.03 36.57 17.96
N THR A 50 3.30 37.57 17.11
CA THR A 50 2.70 37.67 15.78
C THR A 50 3.43 36.66 14.86
N PRO A 51 2.75 35.79 14.08
CA PRO A 51 1.37 35.84 13.60
C PRO A 51 0.39 34.87 14.30
N THR A 52 0.78 34.25 15.41
CA THR A 52 -0.06 33.26 16.11
C THR A 52 -1.13 33.91 16.97
N GLY A 53 -0.88 35.13 17.46
CA GLY A 53 -1.79 35.87 18.33
C GLY A 53 -1.73 35.44 19.80
N PHE A 54 -0.83 34.51 20.14
CA PHE A 54 -0.62 34.06 21.51
C PHE A 54 0.34 34.99 22.26
N VAL A 55 0.03 35.25 23.53
CA VAL A 55 0.89 35.95 24.48
C VAL A 55 0.76 35.28 25.84
N ASN A 56 1.86 34.80 26.41
CA ASN A 56 1.90 34.06 27.68
C ASN A 56 0.92 32.88 27.72
N ASN A 57 0.86 32.09 26.64
CA ASN A 57 -0.11 31.00 26.46
C ASN A 57 -1.58 31.46 26.52
N ARG A 58 -1.87 32.72 26.18
CA ARG A 58 -3.23 33.26 26.08
C ARG A 58 -3.47 33.85 24.71
N ILE A 59 -4.72 33.80 24.24
CA ILE A 59 -5.14 34.36 22.96
C ILE A 59 -6.52 34.98 23.10
N ASP A 60 -6.82 36.03 22.33
CA ASP A 60 -8.18 36.56 22.21
C ASP A 60 -9.09 35.52 21.52
N PRO A 61 -10.16 35.03 22.17
CA PRO A 61 -11.10 34.09 21.55
C PRO A 61 -11.74 34.60 20.25
N ALA A 62 -11.74 35.91 20.00
CA ALA A 62 -12.19 36.48 18.72
C ALA A 62 -11.34 36.03 17.51
N LEU A 63 -10.13 35.52 17.75
CA LEU A 63 -9.25 34.94 16.72
C LEU A 63 -9.57 33.47 16.40
N PHE A 64 -10.51 32.84 17.11
CA PHE A 64 -10.89 31.46 16.84
C PHE A 64 -11.70 31.32 15.54
N SER A 65 -11.39 30.26 14.79
CA SER A 65 -12.10 29.86 13.59
C SER A 65 -13.54 29.47 13.93
N PRO A 66 -14.55 30.07 13.27
CA PRO A 66 -15.94 29.64 13.42
C PRO A 66 -16.15 28.16 13.10
N VAL A 67 -15.43 27.62 12.10
CA VAL A 67 -15.47 26.19 11.76
C VAL A 67 -14.94 25.35 12.91
N ALA A 68 -13.79 25.71 13.50
CA ALA A 68 -13.22 25.00 14.63
C ALA A 68 -14.16 24.97 15.85
N LEU A 69 -14.82 26.11 16.13
CA LEU A 69 -15.81 26.20 17.22
C LEU A 69 -17.06 25.34 16.94
N ASN A 70 -17.54 25.29 15.68
CA ASN A 70 -18.67 24.44 15.30
C ASN A 70 -18.35 22.95 15.45
N ILE A 71 -17.14 22.52 15.06
CA ILE A 71 -16.67 21.15 15.26
C ILE A 71 -16.54 20.86 16.75
N THR A 72 -15.98 21.79 17.54
CA THR A 72 -15.79 21.62 19.00
C THR A 72 -17.11 21.35 19.73
N LYS A 73 -18.21 21.99 19.31
CA LYS A 73 -19.55 21.72 19.87
C LYS A 73 -20.04 20.29 19.66
N ARG A 74 -19.46 19.54 18.72
CA ARG A 74 -19.81 18.14 18.42
C ARG A 74 -18.92 17.14 19.15
N LEU A 75 -17.82 17.60 19.74
CA LEU A 75 -16.85 16.74 20.42
C LEU A 75 -17.33 16.43 21.84
N PRO A 76 -16.96 15.27 22.41
CA PRO A 76 -17.21 14.98 23.82
C PRO A 76 -16.50 16.01 24.71
N LYS A 77 -17.06 16.24 25.90
CA LYS A 77 -16.47 17.15 26.88
C LYS A 77 -15.19 16.54 27.48
N ALA A 78 -14.19 17.38 27.71
CA ALA A 78 -12.97 17.00 28.42
C ALA A 78 -13.30 16.43 29.81
N GLN A 79 -12.61 15.35 30.19
CA GLN A 79 -12.70 14.72 31.51
C GLN A 79 -11.85 15.46 32.55
N ASP A 80 -10.81 16.17 32.11
CA ASP A 80 -9.89 16.91 32.97
C ASP A 80 -9.33 18.18 32.28
N ASP A 81 -8.50 18.92 33.02
CA ASP A 81 -7.85 20.16 32.56
C ASP A 81 -6.77 19.93 31.46
N THR A 82 -6.39 18.68 31.19
CA THR A 82 -5.48 18.35 30.07
C THR A 82 -6.22 18.31 28.72
N GLY A 83 -7.55 18.21 28.76
CA GLY A 83 -8.40 17.97 27.60
C GLY A 83 -8.63 16.49 27.33
N LEU A 84 -8.22 15.57 28.21
CA LEU A 84 -8.31 14.14 27.96
C LEU A 84 -9.78 13.69 27.83
N VAL A 85 -10.04 12.84 26.84
CA VAL A 85 -11.27 12.05 26.73
C VAL A 85 -10.87 10.60 26.48
N THR A 86 -11.37 9.71 27.34
CA THR A 86 -11.40 8.27 27.10
C THR A 86 -12.73 7.87 26.49
N TYR A 87 -12.71 7.00 25.49
CA TYR A 87 -13.92 6.55 24.81
C TYR A 87 -13.83 5.11 24.31
N GLY A 88 -15.00 4.47 24.20
CA GLY A 88 -15.16 3.16 23.61
C GLY A 88 -15.32 3.22 22.09
N THR A 89 -14.88 2.16 21.40
CA THR A 89 -15.18 1.95 19.99
C THR A 89 -15.88 0.59 19.85
N PRO A 90 -17.22 0.54 19.95
CA PRO A 90 -17.97 -0.70 19.91
C PRO A 90 -17.63 -1.53 18.67
N ASN A 91 -17.17 -2.75 18.89
CA ASN A 91 -16.83 -3.71 17.85
C ASN A 91 -17.85 -4.85 17.85
N ARG A 92 -18.59 -4.94 16.75
CA ARG A 92 -19.55 -6.02 16.50
C ARG A 92 -19.22 -6.63 15.16
N THR A 93 -18.68 -7.84 15.15
CA THR A 93 -18.40 -8.57 13.90
C THR A 93 -19.10 -9.91 13.90
N ASP A 94 -19.59 -10.31 12.73
CA ASP A 94 -20.17 -11.62 12.48
C ASP A 94 -19.45 -12.23 11.27
N GLU A 95 -18.60 -13.22 11.52
CA GLU A 95 -17.94 -14.00 10.47
C GLU A 95 -18.62 -15.36 10.33
N LYS A 96 -18.84 -15.79 9.09
CA LYS A 96 -19.44 -17.08 8.75
C LYS A 96 -18.65 -17.73 7.63
N GLN A 97 -18.43 -19.03 7.73
CA GLN A 97 -17.81 -19.83 6.70
C GLN A 97 -18.57 -21.14 6.50
N ILE A 98 -18.85 -21.49 5.25
CA ILE A 98 -19.43 -22.77 4.85
C ILE A 98 -18.45 -23.44 3.90
N VAL A 99 -18.07 -24.68 4.19
CA VAL A 99 -17.25 -25.51 3.30
C VAL A 99 -18.01 -26.77 2.93
N GLY A 100 -17.89 -27.18 1.69
CA GLY A 100 -18.34 -28.48 1.20
C GLY A 100 -17.26 -29.08 0.31
N LYS A 101 -16.99 -30.37 0.46
CA LYS A 101 -16.09 -31.11 -0.42
C LYS A 101 -16.65 -32.48 -0.73
N VAL A 102 -16.45 -32.91 -1.96
CA VAL A 102 -16.69 -34.27 -2.44
C VAL A 102 -15.39 -34.78 -3.05
N ASP A 103 -14.98 -35.98 -2.65
CA ASP A 103 -13.91 -36.76 -3.27
C ASP A 103 -14.55 -38.05 -3.81
N TRP A 104 -14.29 -38.35 -5.07
CA TRP A 104 -14.86 -39.51 -5.76
C TRP A 104 -13.77 -40.32 -6.43
N GLN A 105 -13.54 -41.55 -5.94
CA GLN A 105 -12.74 -42.53 -6.65
C GLN A 105 -13.59 -43.16 -7.75
N VAL A 106 -13.50 -42.64 -8.98
CA VAL A 106 -14.24 -43.09 -10.16
C VAL A 106 -13.92 -44.55 -10.45
N ASN A 107 -12.63 -44.90 -10.46
CA ASN A 107 -12.11 -46.27 -10.60
C ASN A 107 -10.69 -46.36 -9.98
N PRO A 108 -10.01 -47.53 -9.94
CA PRO A 108 -8.68 -47.62 -9.32
C PRO A 108 -7.61 -46.69 -9.90
N SER A 109 -7.74 -46.25 -11.14
CA SER A 109 -6.80 -45.32 -11.79
C SER A 109 -7.32 -43.89 -11.88
N HIS A 110 -8.56 -43.58 -11.48
CA HIS A 110 -9.17 -42.27 -11.71
C HIS A 110 -9.94 -41.76 -10.50
N SER A 111 -9.65 -40.53 -10.10
CA SER A 111 -10.34 -39.84 -9.00
C SER A 111 -10.66 -38.39 -9.37
N ALA A 112 -11.83 -37.92 -8.95
CA ALA A 112 -12.27 -36.54 -9.12
C ALA A 112 -12.61 -35.91 -7.76
N MET A 113 -12.55 -34.59 -7.67
CA MET A 113 -12.93 -33.83 -6.50
C MET A 113 -13.66 -32.55 -6.84
N GLY A 114 -14.52 -32.10 -5.92
CA GLY A 114 -15.19 -30.82 -5.97
C GLY A 114 -15.15 -30.16 -4.60
N ARG A 115 -14.93 -28.85 -4.55
CA ARG A 115 -14.96 -28.05 -3.31
C ARG A 115 -15.71 -26.76 -3.55
N ILE A 116 -16.56 -26.42 -2.58
CA ILE A 116 -17.16 -25.10 -2.42
C ILE A 116 -16.72 -24.51 -1.08
N LEU A 117 -16.49 -23.21 -1.07
CA LEU A 117 -16.24 -22.43 0.14
C LEU A 117 -16.98 -21.11 0.00
N PHE A 118 -17.79 -20.78 0.99
CA PHE A 118 -18.44 -19.48 1.12
C PHE A 118 -18.00 -18.83 2.42
N THR A 119 -17.62 -17.56 2.36
CA THR A 119 -17.37 -16.76 3.55
C THR A 119 -18.22 -15.50 3.51
N ASN A 120 -18.65 -15.04 4.68
CA ASN A 120 -19.30 -13.76 4.88
C ASN A 120 -18.75 -13.10 6.13
N PHE A 121 -18.48 -11.80 6.05
CA PHE A 121 -18.08 -10.99 7.17
C PHE A 121 -18.98 -9.75 7.20
N LYS A 122 -19.56 -9.48 8.37
CA LYS A 122 -20.36 -8.28 8.63
C LYS A 122 -19.83 -7.55 9.84
N GLN A 123 -19.68 -6.25 9.72
CA GLN A 123 -19.30 -5.38 10.81
C GLN A 123 -20.03 -4.04 10.66
N PRO A 124 -21.06 -3.72 11.46
CA PRO A 124 -21.57 -2.37 11.56
C PRO A 124 -20.49 -1.39 12.05
N GLN A 125 -20.58 -0.14 11.61
CA GLN A 125 -19.71 0.92 12.13
C GLN A 125 -20.02 1.26 13.60
N PRO A 126 -19.00 1.56 14.42
CA PRO A 126 -19.17 1.87 15.84
C PRO A 126 -20.11 3.06 16.09
N TYR A 127 -20.04 4.10 15.27
CA TYR A 127 -20.91 5.28 15.39
C TYR A 127 -22.41 4.95 15.25
N SER A 128 -22.76 3.88 14.53
CA SER A 128 -24.17 3.43 14.46
C SER A 128 -24.62 2.69 15.72
N LEU A 129 -23.68 2.21 16.53
CA LEU A 129 -23.90 1.50 17.78
C LEU A 129 -23.85 2.45 18.99
N SER A 130 -23.12 3.56 18.88
CA SER A 130 -23.02 4.62 19.90
C SER A 130 -22.92 6.00 19.20
N PRO A 131 -24.07 6.59 18.79
CA PRO A 131 -24.09 7.79 17.95
C PRO A 131 -23.70 9.08 18.68
N ASP A 132 -23.58 9.06 20.00
CA ASP A 132 -23.36 10.27 20.80
C ASP A 132 -21.89 10.71 20.87
N ASN A 133 -20.97 9.90 20.36
CA ASN A 133 -19.54 10.21 20.34
C ASN A 133 -18.95 10.12 18.94
N ILE A 134 -18.76 11.29 18.31
CA ILE A 134 -18.15 11.38 16.98
C ILE A 134 -16.75 10.79 16.94
N LEU A 135 -16.00 10.72 18.05
CA LEU A 135 -14.64 10.15 18.07
C LEU A 135 -14.59 8.66 17.71
N SER A 136 -15.73 7.98 17.73
CA SER A 136 -15.86 6.57 17.33
C SER A 136 -16.02 6.34 15.82
N VAL A 137 -16.05 7.40 15.00
CA VAL A 137 -16.26 7.32 13.53
C VAL A 137 -15.05 6.81 12.74
N SER A 138 -13.97 6.40 13.41
CA SER A 138 -12.73 5.95 12.78
C SER A 138 -12.80 4.52 12.19
N ARG A 139 -13.98 3.89 12.20
CA ARG A 139 -14.23 2.58 11.56
C ARG A 139 -15.50 2.62 10.72
N THR A 140 -15.45 1.90 9.60
CA THR A 140 -16.55 1.79 8.61
C THR A 140 -17.40 0.54 8.81
N ASP A 141 -18.62 0.58 8.28
CA ASP A 141 -19.43 -0.60 8.05
C ASP A 141 -18.76 -1.47 6.97
N ARG A 142 -18.69 -2.78 7.20
CA ARG A 142 -18.18 -3.76 6.25
C ARG A 142 -19.21 -4.83 6.02
N ASN A 143 -19.50 -5.08 4.75
CA ASN A 143 -20.26 -6.24 4.30
C ASN A 143 -19.46 -6.91 3.19
N GLU A 144 -18.82 -8.00 3.54
CA GLU A 144 -17.89 -8.72 2.68
C GLU A 144 -18.38 -10.15 2.47
N TRP A 145 -18.19 -10.67 1.28
CA TRP A 145 -18.43 -12.09 1.02
C TRP A 145 -17.50 -12.62 -0.05
N ALA A 146 -17.19 -13.91 0.04
CA ALA A 146 -16.41 -14.60 -0.98
C ALA A 146 -16.98 -15.98 -1.29
N TYR A 147 -16.82 -16.37 -2.55
CA TYR A 147 -17.08 -17.73 -3.03
C TYR A 147 -15.79 -18.29 -3.63
N SER A 148 -15.48 -19.54 -3.30
CA SER A 148 -14.38 -20.29 -3.90
C SER A 148 -14.94 -21.64 -4.37
N TYR A 149 -14.87 -21.89 -5.67
CA TYR A 149 -15.20 -23.16 -6.29
C TYR A 149 -13.91 -23.81 -6.79
N ALA A 150 -13.76 -25.11 -6.59
CA ALA A 150 -12.68 -25.87 -7.20
C ALA A 150 -13.19 -27.22 -7.67
N ILE A 151 -12.81 -27.61 -8.88
CA ILE A 151 -12.97 -28.98 -9.38
C ILE A 151 -11.60 -29.50 -9.77
N GLY A 152 -11.37 -30.77 -9.50
CA GLY A 152 -10.10 -31.43 -9.79
C GLY A 152 -10.32 -32.83 -10.31
N ASP A 153 -9.41 -33.26 -11.17
CA ASP A 153 -9.38 -34.59 -11.75
C ASP A 153 -7.95 -35.13 -11.65
N THR A 154 -7.79 -36.42 -11.36
CA THR A 154 -6.48 -37.07 -11.24
C THR A 154 -6.56 -38.47 -11.81
N TRP A 155 -5.71 -38.74 -12.80
CA TRP A 155 -5.67 -39.97 -13.56
C TRP A 155 -4.28 -40.61 -13.51
N LEU A 156 -4.21 -41.82 -12.97
CA LEU A 156 -3.08 -42.73 -13.05
C LEU A 156 -3.07 -43.39 -14.44
N VAL A 157 -2.42 -42.75 -15.41
CA VAL A 157 -2.34 -43.22 -16.80
C VAL A 157 -1.55 -44.53 -16.90
N SER A 158 -0.53 -44.71 -16.06
CA SER A 158 0.25 -45.95 -15.92
C SER A 158 0.78 -46.09 -14.49
N PRO A 159 1.35 -47.23 -14.07
CA PRO A 159 1.93 -47.39 -12.73
C PRO A 159 2.99 -46.34 -12.37
N THR A 160 3.55 -45.64 -13.36
CA THR A 160 4.58 -44.62 -13.15
C THR A 160 4.19 -43.24 -13.66
N THR A 161 2.97 -43.01 -14.14
CA THR A 161 2.55 -41.70 -14.67
C THR A 161 1.18 -41.28 -14.11
N VAL A 162 1.13 -40.09 -13.51
CA VAL A 162 -0.09 -39.45 -13.02
C VAL A 162 -0.28 -38.11 -13.73
N VAL A 163 -1.49 -37.86 -14.20
CA VAL A 163 -1.93 -36.57 -14.74
C VAL A 163 -2.98 -36.00 -13.79
N ALA A 164 -2.88 -34.73 -13.44
CA ALA A 164 -3.86 -34.04 -12.61
C ALA A 164 -4.24 -32.69 -13.24
N GLY A 165 -5.54 -32.38 -13.22
CA GLY A 165 -6.07 -31.10 -13.65
C GLY A 165 -6.88 -30.45 -12.54
N ARG A 166 -6.81 -29.12 -12.39
CA ARG A 166 -7.60 -28.36 -11.43
C ARG A 166 -8.08 -27.05 -12.01
N LEU A 167 -9.40 -26.84 -11.99
CA LEU A 167 -10.03 -25.56 -12.27
C LEU A 167 -10.52 -24.97 -10.95
N ALA A 168 -10.09 -23.76 -10.62
CA ALA A 168 -10.53 -23.03 -9.45
C ALA A 168 -11.01 -21.63 -9.82
N THR A 169 -12.12 -21.21 -9.22
CA THR A 169 -12.71 -19.89 -9.41
C THR A 169 -13.02 -19.26 -8.07
N ASN A 170 -12.54 -18.04 -7.87
CA ASN A 170 -12.77 -17.25 -6.67
C ASN A 170 -13.50 -15.96 -7.04
N PHE A 171 -14.45 -15.56 -6.21
CA PHE A 171 -15.08 -14.26 -6.25
C PHE A 171 -15.03 -13.66 -4.86
N THR A 172 -14.59 -12.42 -4.73
CA THR A 172 -14.65 -11.65 -3.48
C THR A 172 -15.35 -10.34 -3.73
N HIS A 173 -16.22 -9.94 -2.82
CA HIS A 173 -16.84 -8.61 -2.79
C HIS A 173 -16.61 -7.98 -1.43
N ILE A 174 -16.09 -6.75 -1.45
CA ILE A 174 -15.83 -5.95 -0.26
C ILE A 174 -16.62 -4.65 -0.41
N LYS A 175 -17.64 -4.46 0.42
CA LYS A 175 -18.38 -3.21 0.50
C LYS A 175 -18.09 -2.53 1.82
N ARG A 176 -17.65 -1.28 1.74
CA ARG A 176 -17.46 -0.37 2.87
C ARG A 176 -18.45 0.79 2.79
N GLN A 177 -19.03 1.17 3.92
CA GLN A 177 -19.85 2.38 4.06
C GLN A 177 -19.40 3.16 5.29
N GLY A 178 -18.97 4.41 5.08
CA GLY A 178 -18.52 5.25 6.18
C GLY A 178 -19.66 5.76 7.04
N PRO A 179 -19.37 6.21 8.27
CA PRO A 179 -20.35 6.86 9.12
C PRO A 179 -20.91 8.11 8.47
N GLN A 180 -22.18 8.37 8.73
CA GLN A 180 -22.88 9.54 8.23
C GLN A 180 -23.10 10.47 9.42
N PHE A 181 -22.36 11.59 9.43
CA PHE A 181 -22.41 12.59 10.50
C PHE A 181 -22.49 13.99 9.88
N PHE A 182 -21.46 14.81 10.00
CA PHE A 182 -21.35 16.08 9.28
C PHE A 182 -20.30 15.96 8.17
N ASP A 183 -20.45 16.78 7.13
CA ASP A 183 -19.31 17.12 6.27
C ASP A 183 -18.76 18.50 6.65
N MET A 184 -17.57 18.83 6.16
CA MET A 184 -16.87 20.05 6.55
C MET A 184 -17.58 21.32 6.01
N ALA A 185 -18.35 21.23 4.92
CA ALA A 185 -19.13 22.36 4.43
C ALA A 185 -20.26 22.71 5.41
N GLU A 186 -20.91 21.72 6.03
CA GLU A 186 -21.90 21.94 7.09
C GLU A 186 -21.32 22.60 8.35
N MET A 187 -20.00 22.45 8.59
CA MET A 187 -19.31 23.14 9.68
C MET A 187 -18.93 24.59 9.33
N GLY A 188 -19.08 24.98 8.05
CA GLY A 188 -18.84 26.34 7.55
C GLY A 188 -17.63 26.48 6.63
N VAL A 189 -16.99 25.37 6.21
CA VAL A 189 -15.87 25.43 5.26
C VAL A 189 -16.34 25.88 3.88
N LYS A 190 -15.68 26.89 3.31
CA LYS A 190 -16.01 27.47 2.01
C LYS A 190 -15.33 26.72 0.86
N GLY A 191 -15.99 26.65 -0.29
CA GLY A 191 -15.43 26.12 -1.54
C GLY A 191 -15.13 24.62 -1.57
N LEU A 192 -15.47 23.87 -0.51
CA LEU A 192 -15.26 22.43 -0.45
C LEU A 192 -16.33 21.69 -1.26
N TYR A 193 -15.91 20.82 -2.17
CA TYR A 193 -16.82 19.92 -2.88
C TYR A 193 -17.10 18.67 -2.03
N THR A 194 -18.33 18.47 -1.58
CA THR A 194 -18.73 17.32 -0.75
C THR A 194 -19.54 16.25 -1.50
N GLY A 195 -19.83 16.48 -2.79
CA GLY A 195 -20.75 15.65 -3.58
C GLY A 195 -20.33 14.18 -3.76
N TYR A 196 -19.03 13.87 -3.66
CA TYR A 196 -18.54 12.49 -3.75
C TYR A 196 -18.92 11.65 -2.53
N VAL A 197 -18.81 12.23 -1.34
CA VAL A 197 -19.05 11.56 -0.05
C VAL A 197 -19.75 12.54 0.90
N PRO A 198 -21.05 12.78 0.71
CA PRO A 198 -21.80 13.67 1.61
C PRO A 198 -21.81 13.11 3.03
N LYS A 199 -21.98 14.00 4.03
CA LYS A 199 -22.11 13.62 5.45
C LYS A 199 -20.90 12.88 6.03
N PHE A 200 -19.71 13.14 5.50
CA PHE A 200 -18.46 12.58 5.97
C PHE A 200 -17.37 13.66 5.96
N ALA A 201 -16.55 13.69 7.01
CA ALA A 201 -15.41 14.59 7.14
C ALA A 201 -14.13 13.80 7.46
N GLN A 202 -12.99 14.26 6.95
CA GLN A 202 -11.66 13.76 7.33
C GLN A 202 -10.83 14.89 7.96
N LEU A 203 -10.62 14.79 9.26
CA LEU A 203 -9.88 15.74 10.07
C LEU A 203 -8.91 14.97 10.97
N LEU A 204 -7.62 15.24 10.79
CA LEU A 204 -6.54 14.78 11.64
C LEU A 204 -5.96 15.98 12.39
N VAL A 205 -6.09 15.98 13.71
CA VAL A 205 -5.37 16.89 14.59
C VAL A 205 -4.38 16.06 15.41
N SER A 206 -3.09 16.35 15.27
CA SER A 206 -1.99 15.51 15.78
C SER A 206 -0.80 16.40 16.16
N PRO A 207 -0.01 16.09 17.21
CA PRO A 207 -0.11 14.92 18.06
C PRO A 207 -1.20 15.00 19.12
N GLY A 208 -1.77 13.84 19.46
CA GLY A 208 -2.60 13.68 20.65
C GLY A 208 -3.95 14.39 20.59
N GLY A 209 -4.70 14.27 19.49
CA GLY A 209 -6.16 14.48 19.46
C GLY A 209 -6.60 15.45 18.38
N PHE A 210 -7.59 15.20 17.52
CA PHE A 210 -8.51 14.08 17.28
C PHE A 210 -8.27 13.43 15.91
N ARG A 211 -8.96 12.32 15.59
CA ARG A 211 -8.94 11.72 14.24
C ARG A 211 -10.33 11.24 13.80
N LEU A 212 -11.01 12.02 12.95
CA LEU A 212 -12.42 11.83 12.55
C LEU A 212 -12.56 11.89 11.01
N GLY A 213 -13.30 11.04 10.30
CA GLY A 213 -12.92 9.66 10.03
C GLY A 213 -11.86 9.54 8.92
N ASP A 214 -11.34 8.33 8.72
CA ASP A 214 -10.17 8.04 7.87
C ASP A 214 -10.54 7.83 6.39
N GLY A 215 -9.64 8.17 5.47
CA GLY A 215 -9.87 8.06 4.03
C GLY A 215 -10.22 6.65 3.54
N THR A 216 -9.78 5.63 4.25
CA THR A 216 -10.12 4.23 3.94
C THR A 216 -11.38 3.73 4.68
N GLN A 217 -12.00 4.58 5.50
CA GLN A 217 -13.16 4.26 6.34
C GLN A 217 -14.44 4.94 5.82
N ASN A 218 -14.49 5.20 4.52
CA ASN A 218 -15.65 5.76 3.84
C ASN A 218 -16.17 4.83 2.73
N ARG A 219 -17.08 5.36 1.91
CA ARG A 219 -17.71 4.61 0.82
C ARG A 219 -16.66 4.06 -0.14
N ALA A 220 -16.54 2.73 -0.16
CA ALA A 220 -15.72 2.03 -1.14
C ALA A 220 -16.34 0.67 -1.48
N ASN A 221 -16.08 0.21 -2.70
CA ASN A 221 -16.53 -1.09 -3.18
C ASN A 221 -15.42 -1.74 -4.01
N SER A 222 -15.13 -3.00 -3.75
CA SER A 222 -14.17 -3.77 -4.52
C SER A 222 -14.72 -5.14 -4.84
N THR A 223 -14.60 -5.56 -6.10
CA THR A 223 -14.84 -6.93 -6.53
C THR A 223 -13.57 -7.49 -7.14
N ASN A 224 -13.30 -8.76 -6.87
CA ASN A 224 -12.26 -9.51 -7.56
C ASN A 224 -12.83 -10.84 -7.99
N PHE A 225 -12.74 -11.14 -9.28
CA PHE A 225 -12.99 -12.45 -9.84
C PHE A 225 -11.67 -13.04 -10.32
N THR A 226 -11.40 -14.28 -9.97
CA THR A 226 -10.22 -15.00 -10.43
C THR A 226 -10.61 -16.39 -10.89
N THR A 227 -10.16 -16.81 -12.05
CA THR A 227 -10.27 -18.20 -12.48
C THR A 227 -8.93 -18.72 -12.95
N ALA A 228 -8.59 -19.95 -12.59
CA ALA A 228 -7.31 -20.56 -12.91
C ALA A 228 -7.48 -22.04 -13.25
N LEU A 229 -6.84 -22.47 -14.34
CA LEU A 229 -6.69 -23.86 -14.72
C LEU A 229 -5.22 -24.25 -14.57
N ASN A 230 -4.98 -25.32 -13.83
CA ASN A 230 -3.66 -25.93 -13.68
C ASN A 230 -3.71 -27.35 -14.22
N LEU A 231 -2.65 -27.74 -14.93
CA LEU A 231 -2.43 -29.08 -15.45
C LEU A 231 -1.04 -29.54 -15.02
N ASP A 232 -0.95 -30.73 -14.44
CA ASP A 232 0.28 -31.28 -13.90
C ASP A 232 0.44 -32.74 -14.34
N VAL A 233 1.65 -33.13 -14.69
CA VAL A 233 2.05 -34.50 -15.04
C VAL A 233 3.24 -34.88 -14.19
N SER A 234 3.12 -35.94 -13.42
CA SER A 234 4.20 -36.55 -12.65
C SER A 234 4.52 -37.91 -13.23
N MET A 235 5.80 -38.19 -13.51
CA MET A 235 6.21 -39.47 -14.05
C MET A 235 7.54 -39.96 -13.49
N THR A 236 7.64 -41.27 -13.25
CA THR A 236 8.90 -41.93 -12.83
C THR A 236 9.43 -42.79 -13.97
N ARG A 237 10.70 -42.61 -14.33
CA ARG A 237 11.40 -43.37 -15.37
C ARG A 237 12.81 -43.70 -14.88
N GLY A 238 13.04 -44.96 -14.53
CA GLY A 238 14.31 -45.39 -13.95
C GLY A 238 14.60 -44.65 -12.65
N THR A 239 15.75 -43.96 -12.58
CA THR A 239 16.16 -43.15 -11.43
C THR A 239 15.67 -41.70 -11.47
N HIS A 240 14.88 -41.34 -12.49
CA HIS A 240 14.33 -39.98 -12.66
C HIS A 240 12.86 -39.92 -12.24
N GLN A 241 12.50 -38.80 -11.60
CA GLN A 241 11.13 -38.43 -11.32
C GLN A 241 10.86 -37.05 -11.92
N PHE A 242 10.22 -37.03 -13.08
CA PHE A 242 9.88 -35.83 -13.81
C PHE A 242 8.55 -35.23 -13.34
N GLY A 243 8.49 -33.90 -13.31
CA GLY A 243 7.26 -33.14 -13.15
C GLY A 243 7.15 -32.10 -14.25
N LEU A 244 6.05 -32.11 -15.00
CA LEU A 244 5.73 -31.16 -16.07
C LEU A 244 4.39 -30.51 -15.75
N GLY A 245 4.21 -29.24 -16.06
CA GLY A 245 2.89 -28.65 -15.90
C GLY A 245 2.76 -27.24 -16.43
N GLY A 246 1.54 -26.75 -16.40
CA GLY A 246 1.17 -25.44 -16.90
C GLY A 246 0.01 -24.84 -16.15
N SER A 247 -0.07 -23.52 -16.19
CA SER A 247 -1.11 -22.75 -15.52
C SER A 247 -1.57 -21.61 -16.42
N VAL A 248 -2.89 -21.45 -16.55
CA VAL A 248 -3.51 -20.26 -17.12
C VAL A 248 -4.46 -19.68 -16.09
N ALA A 249 -4.42 -18.36 -15.92
CA ALA A 249 -5.32 -17.68 -15.02
C ALA A 249 -5.75 -16.31 -15.54
N TYR A 250 -6.91 -15.88 -15.08
CA TYR A 250 -7.52 -14.61 -15.43
C TYR A 250 -8.09 -13.95 -14.17
N TRP A 251 -7.77 -12.67 -14.00
CA TRP A 251 -8.33 -11.81 -12.95
C TRP A 251 -9.16 -10.70 -13.59
N ASP A 252 -10.30 -10.41 -12.99
CA ASP A 252 -11.09 -9.22 -13.22
C ASP A 252 -11.30 -8.51 -11.89
N PHE A 253 -10.58 -7.41 -11.72
CA PHE A 253 -10.60 -6.60 -10.51
C PHE A 253 -11.31 -5.29 -10.80
N ASN A 254 -12.19 -4.88 -9.90
CA ASN A 254 -12.83 -3.58 -9.96
C ASN A 254 -12.80 -2.98 -8.56
N SER A 255 -12.21 -1.79 -8.43
CA SER A 255 -12.18 -1.04 -7.19
C SER A 255 -12.68 0.37 -7.43
N HIS A 256 -13.50 0.84 -6.50
CA HIS A 256 -13.96 2.21 -6.41
C HIS A 256 -13.82 2.64 -4.96
N GLY A 257 -12.90 3.54 -4.67
CA GLY A 257 -12.73 4.13 -3.35
C GLY A 257 -12.86 5.65 -3.37
N ASN A 258 -12.82 6.24 -2.18
CA ASN A 258 -12.97 7.68 -1.98
C ASN A 258 -11.95 8.22 -0.98
N VAL A 259 -10.68 7.81 -1.13
CA VAL A 259 -9.64 8.01 -0.09
C VAL A 259 -9.52 9.48 0.34
N PHE A 260 -9.43 10.42 -0.61
CA PHE A 260 -9.36 11.85 -0.32
C PHE A 260 -10.59 12.63 -0.84
N SER A 261 -11.66 11.94 -1.24
CA SER A 261 -12.81 12.58 -1.90
C SER A 261 -13.58 13.56 -1.03
N ALA A 262 -13.56 13.35 0.29
CA ALA A 262 -14.19 14.26 1.26
C ALA A 262 -13.31 15.48 1.62
N GLY A 263 -12.06 15.53 1.13
CA GLY A 263 -11.04 16.45 1.61
C GLY A 263 -10.46 16.00 2.96
N SER A 264 -9.14 15.85 3.01
CA SER A 264 -8.36 15.51 4.20
C SER A 264 -7.74 16.77 4.79
N PHE A 265 -8.16 17.12 6.01
CA PHE A 265 -7.73 18.30 6.74
C PHE A 265 -6.73 17.88 7.82
N THR A 266 -5.49 18.36 7.77
CA THR A 266 -4.45 17.98 8.75
C THR A 266 -3.93 19.19 9.50
N VAL A 267 -3.99 19.10 10.83
CA VAL A 267 -3.45 20.08 11.78
C VAL A 267 -2.37 19.41 12.61
N SER A 268 -1.16 19.99 12.60
CA SER A 268 0.04 19.36 13.19
C SER A 268 0.67 20.12 14.37
N GLY A 269 0.18 21.32 14.69
CA GLY A 269 0.89 22.23 15.61
C GLY A 269 2.11 22.90 14.95
N SER A 270 2.20 22.91 13.62
CA SER A 270 3.33 23.53 12.90
C SER A 270 3.35 25.06 12.98
N HIS A 271 2.26 25.71 13.41
CA HIS A 271 2.19 27.16 13.51
C HIS A 271 2.41 27.66 14.94
N THR A 272 1.83 26.98 15.92
CA THR A 272 1.91 27.35 17.33
C THR A 272 2.72 26.38 18.18
N GLY A 273 3.15 25.23 17.68
CA GLY A 273 3.69 24.15 18.53
C GLY A 273 2.62 23.33 19.26
N SER A 274 1.33 23.70 19.15
CA SER A 274 0.20 22.99 19.73
C SER A 274 -0.89 22.73 18.67
N ALA A 275 -1.18 21.45 18.40
CA ALA A 275 -2.16 21.09 17.37
C ALA A 275 -3.58 21.55 17.71
N LEU A 276 -3.95 21.54 19.00
CA LEU A 276 -5.25 22.07 19.44
C LEU A 276 -5.34 23.59 19.31
N ALA A 277 -4.24 24.31 19.56
CA ALA A 277 -4.19 25.75 19.35
C ALA A 277 -4.30 26.07 17.86
N ASP A 278 -3.49 25.44 17.00
CA ASP A 278 -3.57 25.57 15.54
C ASP A 278 -5.00 25.32 15.02
N PHE A 279 -5.65 24.26 15.50
CA PHE A 279 -7.02 23.93 15.14
C PHE A 279 -7.99 25.06 15.52
N LEU A 280 -7.93 25.55 16.76
CA LEU A 280 -8.83 26.60 17.24
C LEU A 280 -8.66 27.91 16.47
N ILE A 281 -7.46 28.27 16.05
CA ILE A 281 -7.21 29.46 15.20
C ILE A 281 -7.32 29.17 13.69
N GLY A 282 -7.78 27.96 13.30
CA GLY A 282 -8.02 27.59 11.91
C GLY A 282 -6.77 27.48 11.04
N ARG A 283 -5.62 27.12 11.61
CA ARG A 283 -4.36 26.89 10.90
C ARG A 283 -4.13 25.41 10.67
N MET A 284 -4.01 25.01 9.41
CA MET A 284 -3.71 23.62 9.04
C MET A 284 -2.29 23.52 8.51
N SER A 285 -1.66 22.35 8.61
CA SER A 285 -0.41 22.09 7.87
C SER A 285 -0.65 21.67 6.43
N THR A 286 -1.68 20.83 6.22
CA THR A 286 -2.01 20.34 4.87
C THR A 286 -3.50 20.17 4.69
N PHE A 287 -3.93 20.35 3.45
CA PHE A 287 -5.23 19.94 2.96
C PHE A 287 -5.05 19.17 1.66
N GLU A 288 -5.74 18.05 1.50
CA GLU A 288 -5.66 17.20 0.30
C GLU A 288 -7.06 16.80 -0.13
N GLN A 289 -7.43 17.08 -1.38
CA GLN A 289 -8.68 16.61 -1.94
C GLN A 289 -8.40 15.95 -3.29
N ALA A 290 -9.03 14.79 -3.51
CA ALA A 290 -8.93 14.06 -4.75
C ALA A 290 -10.29 13.60 -5.27
N THR A 291 -10.37 13.21 -6.54
CA THR A 291 -11.53 12.51 -7.09
C THR A 291 -11.58 11.06 -6.60
N PRO A 292 -12.73 10.36 -6.76
CA PRO A 292 -12.80 8.93 -6.49
C PRO A 292 -11.75 8.15 -7.29
N ASN A 293 -11.10 7.16 -6.67
CA ASN A 293 -10.12 6.31 -7.35
C ASN A 293 -10.84 5.09 -7.97
N LEU A 294 -11.09 5.20 -9.28
CA LEU A 294 -11.71 4.15 -10.09
C LEU A 294 -10.62 3.29 -10.75
N ASN A 295 -10.57 2.00 -10.41
CA ASN A 295 -9.52 1.11 -10.88
C ASN A 295 -10.04 -0.27 -11.31
N PRO A 296 -10.75 -0.34 -12.44
CA PRO A 296 -11.10 -1.60 -13.06
C PRO A 296 -9.94 -2.12 -13.93
N THR A 297 -9.37 -3.25 -13.55
CA THR A 297 -8.25 -3.90 -14.25
C THR A 297 -8.57 -5.34 -14.63
N LYS A 298 -7.91 -5.84 -15.67
CA LYS A 298 -7.91 -7.26 -16.04
C LYS A 298 -6.49 -7.77 -16.12
N ARG A 299 -6.26 -8.98 -15.64
CA ARG A 299 -4.95 -9.63 -15.77
C ARG A 299 -5.08 -11.00 -16.40
N LYS A 300 -4.11 -11.33 -17.26
CA LYS A 300 -3.90 -12.69 -17.76
C LYS A 300 -2.60 -13.22 -17.17
N TYR A 301 -2.55 -14.52 -16.94
CA TYR A 301 -1.35 -15.20 -16.49
C TYR A 301 -1.19 -16.50 -17.25
N PHE A 302 0.06 -16.81 -17.53
CA PHE A 302 0.47 -18.01 -18.22
C PHE A 302 1.78 -18.48 -17.60
N ALA A 303 1.89 -19.76 -17.30
CA ALA A 303 3.15 -20.36 -16.89
C ALA A 303 3.28 -21.80 -17.36
N LEU A 304 4.51 -22.21 -17.63
CA LEU A 304 4.91 -23.59 -17.89
C LEU A 304 6.08 -23.96 -16.98
N TYR A 305 6.19 -25.23 -16.61
CA TYR A 305 7.35 -25.71 -15.87
C TYR A 305 7.74 -27.15 -16.20
N MET A 306 9.02 -27.44 -15.98
CA MET A 306 9.58 -28.78 -15.98
C MET A 306 10.52 -28.94 -14.78
N THR A 307 10.53 -30.13 -14.20
CA THR A 307 11.38 -30.52 -13.07
C THR A 307 11.81 -31.97 -13.20
N ASP A 308 12.94 -32.29 -12.60
CA ASP A 308 13.44 -33.65 -12.44
C ASP A 308 14.06 -33.81 -11.05
N SER A 309 13.71 -34.91 -10.38
CA SER A 309 14.43 -35.43 -9.22
C SER A 309 15.16 -36.70 -9.65
N TRP A 310 16.47 -36.60 -9.78
CA TRP A 310 17.33 -37.64 -10.28
C TRP A 310 18.13 -38.29 -9.15
N LYS A 311 17.85 -39.56 -8.88
CA LYS A 311 18.66 -40.39 -7.98
C LYS A 311 19.90 -40.89 -8.71
N LEU A 312 20.95 -40.07 -8.74
CA LEU A 312 22.21 -40.37 -9.41
C LEU A 312 22.82 -41.69 -8.90
N ASN A 313 22.80 -41.91 -7.58
CA ASN A 313 23.17 -43.15 -6.92
C ASN A 313 22.53 -43.19 -5.51
N PRO A 314 22.68 -44.26 -4.69
CA PRO A 314 22.04 -44.34 -3.37
C PRO A 314 22.39 -43.20 -2.40
N ARG A 315 23.48 -42.46 -2.65
CA ARG A 315 23.94 -41.36 -1.80
C ARG A 315 23.63 -39.98 -2.36
N TRP A 316 23.36 -39.85 -3.66
CA TRP A 316 23.20 -38.57 -4.33
C TRP A 316 21.87 -38.47 -5.05
N THR A 317 21.11 -37.44 -4.69
CA THR A 317 19.90 -37.04 -5.40
C THR A 317 20.07 -35.60 -5.88
N LEU A 318 19.88 -35.36 -7.17
CA LEU A 318 19.88 -34.03 -7.77
C LEU A 318 18.44 -33.61 -8.04
N ASN A 319 18.13 -32.33 -7.83
CA ASN A 319 16.85 -31.75 -8.16
C ASN A 319 17.10 -30.52 -9.02
N TYR A 320 16.46 -30.43 -10.19
CA TYR A 320 16.54 -29.26 -11.02
C TYR A 320 15.24 -29.03 -11.78
N GLY A 321 15.00 -27.78 -12.17
CA GLY A 321 13.85 -27.44 -12.96
C GLY A 321 13.87 -26.01 -13.45
N LEU A 322 13.00 -25.76 -14.41
CA LEU A 322 12.82 -24.47 -15.03
C LEU A 322 11.33 -24.16 -15.09
N ARG A 323 10.96 -22.94 -14.72
CA ARG A 323 9.64 -22.37 -14.94
C ARG A 323 9.75 -21.17 -15.87
N TRP A 324 8.82 -21.05 -16.80
CA TRP A 324 8.65 -19.88 -17.66
C TRP A 324 7.30 -19.24 -17.34
N GLU A 325 7.32 -17.96 -17.01
CA GLU A 325 6.15 -17.21 -16.55
C GLU A 325 6.22 -15.75 -17.05
N PRO A 326 5.87 -15.48 -18.32
CA PRO A 326 5.99 -14.12 -18.86
C PRO A 326 5.21 -13.09 -18.03
N ASP A 327 5.79 -11.90 -17.84
CA ASP A 327 5.09 -10.78 -17.23
C ASP A 327 4.11 -10.20 -18.24
N LEU A 328 2.84 -10.47 -18.02
CA LEU A 328 1.71 -9.92 -18.75
C LEU A 328 1.08 -8.81 -17.89
N PRO A 329 1.32 -7.52 -18.21
CA PRO A 329 0.81 -6.40 -17.42
C PRO A 329 -0.72 -6.38 -17.35
N ASP A 330 -1.23 -5.70 -16.32
CA ASP A 330 -2.65 -5.42 -16.19
C ASP A 330 -3.15 -4.59 -17.38
N ILE A 331 -4.40 -4.86 -17.79
CA ILE A 331 -5.14 -4.06 -18.75
C ILE A 331 -6.09 -3.16 -17.96
N LEU A 332 -5.85 -1.84 -17.99
CA LEU A 332 -6.71 -0.87 -17.34
C LEU A 332 -7.94 -0.62 -18.22
N LYS A 333 -9.14 -0.99 -17.78
CA LYS A 333 -10.34 -0.91 -18.64
C LYS A 333 -10.68 0.53 -19.03
N LEU A 334 -10.42 1.49 -18.14
CA LEU A 334 -10.61 2.92 -18.39
C LEU A 334 -9.38 3.58 -19.04
N GLY A 335 -8.31 2.81 -19.28
CA GLY A 335 -7.05 3.30 -19.77
C GLY A 335 -6.18 4.02 -18.73
N THR A 336 -6.66 4.26 -17.49
CA THR A 336 -6.15 5.19 -16.45
C THR A 336 -4.69 5.06 -15.99
N VAL A 337 -3.76 5.15 -16.94
CA VAL A 337 -2.31 5.06 -16.79
C VAL A 337 -1.66 6.07 -17.73
N GLN A 338 -0.67 6.80 -17.22
CA GLN A 338 0.14 7.73 -18.01
C GLN A 338 1.62 7.48 -17.79
N SER A 339 2.41 7.99 -18.74
CA SER A 339 3.88 8.04 -18.66
C SER A 339 4.35 9.48 -18.84
N PHE A 340 5.58 9.78 -18.38
CA PHE A 340 6.22 11.06 -18.58
C PHE A 340 7.61 10.87 -19.19
N SER A 341 8.00 11.75 -20.11
CA SER A 341 9.33 11.76 -20.72
C SER A 341 9.90 13.18 -20.72
N GLU A 342 11.04 13.34 -20.06
CA GLU A 342 11.77 14.61 -20.04
C GLU A 342 12.28 15.00 -21.44
N GLU A 343 12.67 14.02 -22.25
CA GLU A 343 13.05 14.24 -23.65
C GLU A 343 11.90 14.83 -24.46
N ARG A 344 10.70 14.24 -24.34
CA ARG A 344 9.48 14.76 -24.99
C ARG A 344 9.11 16.15 -24.46
N ARG A 345 9.23 16.37 -23.16
CA ARG A 345 8.97 17.68 -22.55
C ARG A 345 9.91 18.74 -23.13
N ALA A 346 11.21 18.47 -23.15
CA ALA A 346 12.23 19.37 -23.69
C ALA A 346 12.03 19.66 -25.19
N ALA A 347 11.56 18.67 -25.96
CA ALA A 347 11.18 18.81 -27.36
C ALA A 347 9.82 19.52 -27.59
N GLY A 348 9.09 19.88 -26.53
CA GLY A 348 7.80 20.55 -26.63
C GLY A 348 6.65 19.66 -27.08
N VAL A 349 6.81 18.33 -26.98
CA VAL A 349 5.79 17.36 -27.37
C VAL A 349 4.69 17.30 -26.31
N HIS A 350 3.44 17.44 -26.74
CA HIS A 350 2.24 17.29 -25.93
C HIS A 350 1.38 16.12 -26.43
N SER A 351 0.41 15.70 -25.62
CA SER A 351 -0.55 14.65 -26.00
C SER A 351 -1.44 15.09 -27.16
N THR A 352 -1.75 14.15 -28.04
CA THR A 352 -2.71 14.29 -29.14
C THR A 352 -4.14 13.88 -28.76
N VAL A 353 -4.30 13.17 -27.64
CA VAL A 353 -5.61 12.74 -27.13
C VAL A 353 -6.14 13.64 -26.00
N PHE A 354 -5.25 14.38 -25.33
CA PHE A 354 -5.60 15.37 -24.32
C PHE A 354 -4.96 16.73 -24.63
N ASN A 355 -5.76 17.64 -25.16
CA ASN A 355 -5.31 18.90 -25.76
C ASN A 355 -4.63 19.85 -24.76
N ASN A 356 -5.03 19.76 -23.48
CA ASN A 356 -4.52 20.63 -22.41
C ASN A 356 -3.44 19.95 -21.55
N ALA A 357 -2.96 18.76 -21.93
CA ALA A 357 -1.96 18.04 -21.16
C ALA A 357 -0.61 18.79 -21.16
N PRO A 358 0.12 18.81 -20.02
CA PRO A 358 1.45 19.40 -19.96
C PRO A 358 2.41 18.65 -20.90
N ASN A 359 3.41 19.38 -21.42
CA ASN A 359 4.44 18.76 -22.26
C ASN A 359 5.14 17.59 -21.54
N GLY A 360 5.51 16.57 -22.31
CA GLY A 360 6.17 15.36 -21.80
C GLY A 360 5.25 14.26 -21.30
N PHE A 361 3.98 14.56 -20.99
CA PHE A 361 2.97 13.55 -20.68
C PHE A 361 2.38 12.95 -21.95
N TYR A 362 2.13 11.65 -21.92
CA TYR A 362 1.53 10.92 -23.02
C TYR A 362 0.74 9.73 -22.49
N TYR A 363 -0.32 9.36 -23.21
CA TYR A 363 -1.45 8.59 -22.72
C TYR A 363 -1.85 7.47 -23.71
N PRO A 364 -2.68 6.49 -23.31
CA PRO A 364 -3.28 5.55 -24.26
C PRO A 364 -3.98 6.27 -25.41
N GLY A 365 -3.58 5.94 -26.63
CA GLY A 365 -4.05 6.59 -27.85
C GLY A 365 -3.01 7.53 -28.48
N ASP A 366 -2.03 8.01 -27.71
CA ASP A 366 -0.89 8.72 -28.28
C ASP A 366 0.02 7.78 -29.08
N PRO A 367 0.68 8.28 -30.15
CA PRO A 367 1.63 7.50 -30.93
C PRO A 367 2.73 6.87 -30.07
N GLY A 368 2.89 5.55 -30.19
CA GLY A 368 3.90 4.77 -29.45
C GLY A 368 3.55 4.43 -28.00
N TYR A 369 2.33 4.70 -27.52
CA TYR A 369 1.88 4.21 -26.21
C TYR A 369 1.42 2.74 -26.28
N PRO A 370 1.75 1.86 -25.32
CA PRO A 370 1.40 0.42 -25.32
C PRO A 370 -0.08 0.14 -24.98
N GLY A 371 -0.99 0.95 -25.54
CA GLY A 371 -2.43 0.92 -25.30
C GLY A 371 -2.77 0.98 -23.81
N ASN A 372 -3.91 0.40 -23.45
CA ASN A 372 -4.44 0.45 -22.08
C ASN A 372 -3.65 -0.37 -21.04
N ARG A 373 -2.51 -0.97 -21.41
CA ARG A 373 -1.61 -1.66 -20.48
C ARG A 373 -0.59 -0.72 -19.85
N GLY A 374 -0.23 0.37 -20.53
CA GLY A 374 0.82 1.29 -20.10
C GLY A 374 2.22 0.69 -20.01
N ARG A 375 2.39 -0.61 -20.26
CA ARG A 375 3.63 -1.38 -20.12
C ARG A 375 3.78 -2.42 -21.21
N ASP A 376 5.03 -2.75 -21.50
CA ASP A 376 5.39 -3.81 -22.42
C ASP A 376 5.24 -5.20 -21.78
N ILE A 377 5.00 -6.20 -22.64
CA ILE A 377 5.07 -7.60 -22.23
C ILE A 377 6.54 -8.01 -22.09
N ASN A 378 6.91 -8.60 -20.96
CA ASN A 378 8.22 -9.21 -20.78
C ASN A 378 8.13 -10.74 -20.88
N TRP A 379 8.56 -11.28 -22.01
CA TRP A 379 8.59 -12.73 -22.25
C TRP A 379 9.78 -13.45 -21.59
N ARG A 380 10.79 -12.71 -21.10
CA ARG A 380 12.07 -13.27 -20.62
C ARG A 380 12.10 -13.46 -19.11
N VAL A 381 11.03 -14.05 -18.58
CA VAL A 381 10.88 -14.31 -17.14
C VAL A 381 11.00 -15.81 -16.91
N PHE A 382 12.20 -16.23 -16.52
CA PHE A 382 12.57 -17.63 -16.31
C PHE A 382 13.00 -17.83 -14.86
N ALA A 383 12.34 -18.75 -14.17
CA ALA A 383 12.56 -19.09 -12.77
C ALA A 383 13.23 -20.48 -12.65
N PRO A 384 14.56 -20.57 -12.86
CA PRO A 384 15.29 -21.82 -12.65
C PRO A 384 15.43 -22.13 -11.16
N ARG A 385 15.52 -23.42 -10.86
CA ARG A 385 15.84 -23.95 -9.53
C ARG A 385 16.74 -25.17 -9.65
N ALA A 386 17.68 -25.30 -8.73
CA ALA A 386 18.59 -26.44 -8.65
C ALA A 386 18.93 -26.74 -7.20
N GLY A 387 19.24 -28.01 -6.90
CA GLY A 387 19.68 -28.42 -5.59
C GLY A 387 20.12 -29.88 -5.58
N PHE A 388 20.70 -30.29 -4.45
CA PHE A 388 21.12 -31.67 -4.24
C PHE A 388 20.85 -32.10 -2.80
N ALA A 389 20.77 -33.41 -2.62
CA ALA A 389 20.83 -34.08 -1.33
C ALA A 389 21.90 -35.15 -1.38
N TRP A 390 22.73 -35.18 -0.34
CA TRP A 390 23.86 -36.09 -0.21
C TRP A 390 23.80 -36.81 1.14
N ASP A 391 23.79 -38.14 1.10
CA ASP A 391 24.09 -38.99 2.25
C ASP A 391 25.62 -39.18 2.37
N VAL A 392 26.18 -38.50 3.37
CA VAL A 392 27.63 -38.34 3.54
C VAL A 392 28.32 -39.66 3.79
N THR A 393 27.69 -40.57 4.52
CA THR A 393 28.27 -41.87 4.91
C THR A 393 27.58 -43.04 4.24
N GLY A 394 26.38 -42.86 3.67
CA GLY A 394 25.58 -43.92 3.06
C GLY A 394 24.76 -44.74 4.07
N ASP A 395 24.78 -44.34 5.34
CA ASP A 395 24.05 -44.97 6.45
C ASP A 395 22.79 -44.19 6.84
N GLY A 396 22.45 -43.14 6.10
CA GLY A 396 21.30 -42.27 6.35
C GLY A 396 21.43 -41.38 7.60
N ARG A 397 22.56 -41.40 8.31
CA ARG A 397 22.71 -40.68 9.58
C ARG A 397 23.20 -39.25 9.42
N THR A 398 23.90 -38.94 8.33
CA THR A 398 24.36 -37.58 8.03
C THR A 398 23.94 -37.18 6.62
N SER A 399 23.12 -36.14 6.52
CA SER A 399 22.67 -35.60 5.24
C SER A 399 23.06 -34.15 5.06
N VAL A 400 23.56 -33.82 3.88
CA VAL A 400 23.79 -32.45 3.42
C VAL A 400 22.81 -32.15 2.31
N ARG A 401 22.12 -31.01 2.38
CA ARG A 401 21.21 -30.56 1.33
C ARG A 401 21.51 -29.11 1.02
N ALA A 402 21.55 -28.78 -0.26
CA ALA A 402 21.65 -27.40 -0.69
C ALA A 402 20.72 -27.17 -1.88
N SER A 403 20.16 -25.96 -1.98
CA SER A 403 19.39 -25.57 -3.14
C SER A 403 19.50 -24.07 -3.38
N ALA A 404 19.26 -23.66 -4.61
CA ALA A 404 19.15 -22.28 -5.02
C ALA A 404 18.06 -22.14 -6.09
N GLY A 405 17.40 -20.98 -6.14
CA GLY A 405 16.39 -20.72 -7.13
C GLY A 405 16.07 -19.25 -7.29
N ILE A 406 15.41 -18.94 -8.39
CA ILE A 406 14.90 -17.60 -8.72
C ILE A 406 13.38 -17.67 -8.77
N GLY A 407 12.72 -16.69 -8.17
CA GLY A 407 11.28 -16.44 -8.31
C GLY A 407 11.00 -14.98 -8.62
N TYR A 408 9.78 -14.68 -9.05
CA TYR A 408 9.37 -13.33 -9.43
C TYR A 408 8.12 -12.90 -8.69
N ASP A 409 8.01 -11.60 -8.47
CA ASP A 409 6.79 -10.92 -8.06
C ASP A 409 6.45 -9.81 -9.04
N TYR A 410 5.17 -9.53 -9.20
CA TYR A 410 4.65 -8.67 -10.25
C TYR A 410 3.86 -7.50 -9.68
N VAL A 411 3.85 -6.40 -10.43
CA VAL A 411 2.98 -5.25 -10.14
C VAL A 411 1.54 -5.73 -9.97
N ASN A 412 0.93 -5.34 -8.84
CA ASN A 412 -0.47 -5.65 -8.55
C ASN A 412 -1.39 -4.55 -9.09
N GLY A 413 -2.65 -4.92 -9.34
CA GLY A 413 -3.64 -3.97 -9.88
C GLY A 413 -3.90 -2.76 -8.98
N GLN A 414 -3.72 -2.90 -7.66
CA GLN A 414 -3.93 -1.81 -6.70
C GLN A 414 -3.03 -0.60 -6.97
N MET A 415 -1.83 -0.81 -7.53
CA MET A 415 -0.90 0.28 -7.87
C MET A 415 -1.46 1.34 -8.82
N HIS A 416 -2.44 0.97 -9.63
CA HIS A 416 -3.10 1.87 -10.57
C HIS A 416 -4.10 2.83 -9.92
N LEU A 417 -4.35 2.72 -8.60
CA LEU A 417 -5.21 3.68 -7.89
C LEU A 417 -4.66 5.12 -7.95
N TRP A 418 -3.33 5.30 -7.89
CA TRP A 418 -2.70 6.62 -7.97
C TRP A 418 -2.63 7.18 -9.39
N THR A 419 -2.41 6.31 -10.38
CA THR A 419 -2.46 6.74 -11.79
C THR A 419 -3.88 7.16 -12.17
N ALA A 420 -4.91 6.52 -11.59
CA ALA A 420 -6.31 6.81 -11.83
C ALA A 420 -6.83 8.12 -11.20
N ILE A 421 -6.13 8.69 -10.22
CA ILE A 421 -6.49 10.01 -9.65
C ILE A 421 -5.57 11.13 -10.14
N SER A 422 -4.66 10.85 -11.05
CA SER A 422 -3.89 11.90 -11.73
C SER A 422 -4.74 12.53 -12.84
N PRO A 423 -4.53 13.79 -13.22
CA PRO A 423 -5.14 14.36 -14.43
C PRO A 423 -4.75 13.58 -15.71
N PRO A 424 -5.62 13.47 -16.73
CA PRO A 424 -6.89 14.20 -16.95
C PRO A 424 -8.18 13.45 -16.56
N TRP A 425 -8.09 12.23 -16.05
CA TRP A 425 -9.21 11.32 -15.70
C TRP A 425 -9.54 11.31 -14.21
N GLY A 426 -8.63 11.85 -13.41
CA GLY A 426 -8.81 12.09 -12.00
C GLY A 426 -8.16 13.42 -11.63
N LEU A 427 -8.27 13.80 -10.37
CA LEU A 427 -7.56 14.94 -9.86
C LEU A 427 -7.18 14.70 -8.40
N ASP A 428 -5.96 15.08 -8.03
CA ASP A 428 -5.47 15.11 -6.66
C ASP A 428 -4.70 16.42 -6.46
N ILE A 429 -5.06 17.16 -5.42
CA ILE A 429 -4.49 18.47 -5.07
C ILE A 429 -4.13 18.50 -3.59
N VAL A 430 -2.87 18.79 -3.33
CA VAL A 430 -2.32 19.00 -1.98
C VAL A 430 -2.00 20.49 -1.81
N ARG A 431 -2.51 21.07 -0.72
CA ARG A 431 -2.25 22.46 -0.30
C ARG A 431 -1.46 22.46 0.99
N SER A 432 -0.35 23.18 1.02
CA SER A 432 0.42 23.44 2.24
C SER A 432 -0.04 24.71 2.95
N ASN A 433 -0.10 24.64 4.28
CA ASN A 433 -0.54 25.71 5.18
C ASN A 433 -1.86 26.42 4.82
N PRO A 434 -2.95 25.71 4.46
CA PRO A 434 -4.24 26.35 4.19
C PRO A 434 -4.94 26.79 5.48
N ARG A 435 -6.00 27.61 5.33
CA ARG A 435 -6.91 27.95 6.43
C ARG A 435 -8.04 26.93 6.52
N LEU A 436 -8.46 26.59 7.74
CA LEU A 436 -9.57 25.67 8.00
C LEU A 436 -10.89 26.17 7.40
N ASP A 437 -11.19 27.47 7.54
CA ASP A 437 -12.44 28.07 7.07
C ASP A 437 -12.56 28.15 5.54
N ASP A 438 -11.43 28.20 4.85
CA ASP A 438 -11.34 28.29 3.40
C ASP A 438 -10.01 27.65 2.91
N PRO A 439 -9.99 26.33 2.69
CA PRO A 439 -8.79 25.62 2.25
C PRO A 439 -8.35 26.01 0.84
N TRP A 440 -9.24 26.58 0.05
CA TRP A 440 -8.97 27.04 -1.31
C TRP A 440 -8.54 28.50 -1.38
N ALA A 441 -8.58 29.25 -0.28
CA ALA A 441 -8.06 30.62 -0.22
C ALA A 441 -6.62 30.71 -0.76
N GLY A 442 -6.38 31.65 -1.67
CA GLY A 442 -5.08 31.82 -2.33
C GLY A 442 -4.72 30.73 -3.35
N TYR A 443 -5.63 29.80 -3.66
CA TYR A 443 -5.48 28.93 -4.84
C TYR A 443 -5.60 29.78 -6.11
N PRO A 444 -4.84 29.50 -7.19
CA PRO A 444 -5.08 30.17 -8.46
C PRO A 444 -6.42 29.69 -9.08
N GLY A 445 -7.42 30.56 -9.05
CA GLY A 445 -8.79 30.26 -9.51
C GLY A 445 -9.70 29.77 -8.37
N GLU A 446 -10.84 29.19 -8.74
CA GLU A 446 -11.76 28.57 -7.78
C GLU A 446 -11.34 27.13 -7.46
N SER A 447 -12.07 26.48 -6.54
CA SER A 447 -11.93 25.05 -6.27
C SER A 447 -11.98 24.25 -7.59
N PRO A 448 -11.01 23.38 -7.88
CA PRO A 448 -10.96 22.62 -9.12
C PRO A 448 -11.91 21.40 -9.12
N PHE A 449 -12.75 21.25 -8.09
CA PHE A 449 -13.68 20.14 -7.92
C PHE A 449 -15.15 20.56 -8.12
N PRO A 450 -15.97 19.72 -8.80
CA PRO A 450 -15.58 18.48 -9.48
C PRO A 450 -14.94 18.78 -10.85
N PRO A 451 -13.88 18.06 -11.26
CA PRO A 451 -13.31 18.20 -12.60
C PRO A 451 -14.23 17.60 -13.67
N VAL A 452 -14.00 18.02 -14.92
CA VAL A 452 -14.62 17.46 -16.13
C VAL A 452 -13.56 16.64 -16.87
N PHE A 453 -13.91 15.41 -17.24
CA PHE A 453 -13.01 14.45 -17.87
C PHE A 453 -13.38 14.25 -19.34
N ASP A 454 -12.71 14.99 -20.22
CA ASP A 454 -12.82 14.88 -21.67
C ASP A 454 -11.46 15.19 -22.34
N ALA A 455 -11.41 15.20 -23.68
CA ALA A 455 -10.18 15.53 -24.42
C ALA A 455 -9.63 16.94 -24.12
N ASN A 456 -10.46 17.83 -23.57
CA ASN A 456 -10.14 19.20 -23.14
C ASN A 456 -10.14 19.34 -21.61
N ALA A 457 -10.03 18.24 -20.85
CA ALA A 457 -9.98 18.26 -19.40
C ALA A 457 -8.96 19.30 -18.91
N LYS A 458 -9.33 20.06 -17.88
CA LYS A 458 -8.44 21.06 -17.29
C LYS A 458 -7.39 20.37 -16.43
N PHE A 459 -6.15 20.80 -16.58
CA PHE A 459 -5.05 20.46 -15.69
C PHE A 459 -4.88 21.63 -14.72
N PRO A 460 -5.42 21.52 -13.49
CA PRO A 460 -5.36 22.65 -12.57
C PRO A 460 -3.93 22.82 -12.01
N PRO A 461 -3.58 24.01 -11.50
CA PRO A 461 -2.23 24.30 -11.04
C PRO A 461 -1.72 23.32 -9.99
N PHE A 462 -0.49 22.83 -10.20
CA PHE A 462 0.20 21.93 -9.29
C PHE A 462 -0.55 20.61 -8.96
N GLY A 463 -1.27 20.06 -9.94
CA GLY A 463 -1.86 18.72 -9.86
C GLY A 463 -0.81 17.65 -9.52
N GLN A 464 -1.20 16.66 -8.71
CA GLN A 464 -0.31 15.55 -8.39
C GLN A 464 -0.37 14.48 -9.48
N PHE A 465 0.79 13.88 -9.80
CA PHE A 465 0.92 12.88 -10.84
C PHE A 465 1.69 11.67 -10.34
N THR A 466 1.16 10.48 -10.65
CA THR A 466 1.92 9.23 -10.62
C THR A 466 2.00 8.67 -12.02
N VAL A 467 3.19 8.36 -12.50
CA VAL A 467 3.41 7.80 -13.83
C VAL A 467 3.98 6.39 -13.74
N MET A 468 3.67 5.58 -14.74
CA MET A 468 4.21 4.24 -14.88
C MET A 468 5.09 4.20 -16.13
N PRO A 469 6.38 3.83 -16.01
CA PRO A 469 7.22 3.67 -17.18
C PRO A 469 6.85 2.39 -17.92
N GLN A 470 7.04 2.40 -19.23
CA GLN A 470 6.67 1.29 -20.12
C GLN A 470 7.52 0.04 -19.85
N HIS A 471 8.79 0.25 -19.53
CA HIS A 471 9.77 -0.79 -19.29
C HIS A 471 9.99 -0.97 -17.77
N LEU A 472 9.30 -1.94 -17.19
CA LEU A 472 9.50 -2.36 -15.79
C LEU A 472 9.84 -3.83 -15.74
N SER A 473 10.86 -4.16 -14.95
CA SER A 473 11.24 -5.54 -14.68
C SER A 473 10.48 -6.05 -13.45
N PRO A 474 9.95 -7.28 -13.45
CA PRO A 474 9.37 -7.85 -12.23
C PRO A 474 10.43 -7.96 -11.13
N SER A 475 10.00 -7.77 -9.88
CA SER A 475 10.84 -7.99 -8.70
C SER A 475 11.34 -9.43 -8.73
N GLN A 476 12.64 -9.64 -8.53
CA GLN A 476 13.26 -10.96 -8.59
C GLN A 476 13.79 -11.37 -7.22
N SER A 477 13.30 -12.49 -6.69
CA SER A 477 13.77 -13.10 -5.45
C SER A 477 14.73 -14.25 -5.76
N GLN A 478 15.96 -14.15 -5.27
CA GLN A 478 16.99 -15.18 -5.36
C GLN A 478 17.12 -15.82 -3.98
N THR A 479 16.82 -17.10 -3.87
CA THR A 479 16.90 -17.83 -2.59
C THR A 479 17.93 -18.93 -2.68
N TRP A 480 18.64 -19.17 -1.59
CA TRP A 480 19.53 -20.31 -1.44
C TRP A 480 19.57 -20.81 -0.01
N ASN A 481 19.86 -22.09 0.15
CA ASN A 481 20.05 -22.69 1.45
C ASN A 481 21.14 -23.77 1.44
N LEU A 482 21.70 -24.01 2.61
CA LEU A 482 22.57 -25.14 2.91
C LEU A 482 22.15 -25.69 4.26
N SER A 483 21.81 -26.97 4.34
CA SER A 483 21.50 -27.65 5.59
C SER A 483 22.35 -28.88 5.79
N VAL A 484 22.79 -29.06 7.03
CA VAL A 484 23.47 -30.26 7.51
C VAL A 484 22.63 -30.82 8.63
N GLN A 485 22.22 -32.08 8.49
CA GLN A 485 21.42 -32.78 9.48
C GLN A 485 22.12 -34.07 9.85
N ARG A 486 22.26 -34.30 11.16
CA ARG A 486 22.93 -35.48 11.69
C ARG A 486 22.15 -36.11 12.85
N GLN A 487 21.96 -37.42 12.76
CA GLN A 487 21.54 -38.24 13.89
C GLN A 487 22.76 -38.52 14.78
N LEU A 488 22.63 -38.23 16.08
CA LEU A 488 23.65 -38.52 17.10
C LEU A 488 23.13 -39.62 18.03
N GLY A 489 23.90 -40.69 18.20
CA GLY A 489 23.42 -41.87 18.92
C GLY A 489 22.17 -42.49 18.29
N THR A 490 21.18 -42.83 19.11
CA THR A 490 19.90 -43.40 18.65
C THR A 490 18.77 -42.38 18.60
N ASP A 491 18.81 -41.35 19.45
CA ASP A 491 17.62 -40.56 19.77
C ASP A 491 17.75 -39.06 19.48
N TRP A 492 18.97 -38.59 19.19
CA TRP A 492 19.22 -37.17 18.94
C TRP A 492 19.30 -36.88 17.46
N LEU A 493 18.73 -35.74 17.07
CA LEU A 493 18.81 -35.16 15.74
C LEU A 493 19.21 -33.70 15.89
N VAL A 494 20.31 -33.34 15.24
CA VAL A 494 20.76 -31.95 15.14
C VAL A 494 20.69 -31.54 13.69
N SER A 495 20.07 -30.40 13.42
CA SER A 495 20.01 -29.78 12.11
C SER A 495 20.52 -28.35 12.20
N THR A 496 21.40 -27.98 11.28
CA THR A 496 21.89 -26.61 11.12
C THR A 496 21.65 -26.20 9.68
N SER A 497 20.99 -25.07 9.48
CA SER A 497 20.61 -24.58 8.15
C SER A 497 21.00 -23.12 8.00
N TYR A 498 21.75 -22.80 6.95
CA TYR A 498 21.91 -21.45 6.47
C TYR A 498 20.87 -21.15 5.39
N LEU A 499 20.26 -19.97 5.46
CA LEU A 499 19.25 -19.47 4.54
C LEU A 499 19.70 -18.09 4.05
N GLY A 500 19.65 -17.87 2.74
CA GLY A 500 19.91 -16.58 2.13
C GLY A 500 18.81 -16.21 1.15
N THR A 501 18.37 -14.96 1.20
CA THR A 501 17.45 -14.38 0.23
C THR A 501 17.99 -13.02 -0.22
N HIS A 502 18.07 -12.83 -1.53
CA HIS A 502 18.40 -11.55 -2.13
C HIS A 502 17.32 -11.17 -3.14
N ILE A 503 16.65 -10.06 -2.87
CA ILE A 503 15.63 -9.50 -3.77
C ILE A 503 16.24 -8.33 -4.52
N ILE A 504 16.11 -8.32 -5.84
CA ILE A 504 16.50 -7.23 -6.73
C ILE A 504 15.30 -6.77 -7.55
N HIS A 505 15.43 -5.60 -8.20
CA HIS A 505 14.36 -4.97 -8.97
C HIS A 505 13.09 -4.74 -8.13
N MET A 506 13.25 -4.55 -6.82
CA MET A 506 12.10 -4.21 -5.97
C MET A 506 11.51 -2.90 -6.45
N LEU A 507 10.20 -2.89 -6.48
CA LEU A 507 9.41 -1.75 -6.89
C LEU A 507 9.52 -0.64 -5.85
N MET A 508 9.85 0.55 -6.32
CA MET A 508 10.00 1.77 -5.55
C MET A 508 9.34 2.92 -6.34
N THR A 509 9.26 4.09 -5.73
CA THR A 509 8.78 5.30 -6.41
C THR A 509 9.82 6.42 -6.30
N ALA A 510 10.16 7.02 -7.45
CA ALA A 510 11.12 8.11 -7.56
C ALA A 510 10.42 9.46 -7.78
N PRO A 511 10.92 10.58 -7.22
CA PRO A 511 10.37 11.89 -7.52
C PRO A 511 11.04 12.43 -8.80
N LEU A 512 10.26 12.58 -9.87
CA LEU A 512 10.75 13.22 -11.10
C LEU A 512 10.66 14.75 -11.02
N ASN A 513 9.79 15.28 -10.15
CA ASN A 513 9.65 16.72 -9.93
C ASN A 513 9.84 17.11 -8.45
N PRO A 514 11.01 16.84 -7.83
CA PRO A 514 11.28 17.22 -6.46
C PRO A 514 11.40 18.74 -6.31
N ALA A 515 11.07 19.27 -5.12
CA ALA A 515 11.34 20.66 -4.76
C ALA A 515 12.80 20.84 -4.37
N ILE A 516 13.47 21.87 -4.89
CA ILE A 516 14.85 22.19 -4.54
C ILE A 516 14.86 23.07 -3.30
N TYR A 517 15.64 22.68 -2.29
CA TYR A 517 15.88 23.51 -1.11
C TYR A 517 16.94 24.57 -1.42
N PHE A 518 16.52 25.83 -1.37
CA PHE A 518 17.36 27.02 -1.43
C PHE A 518 17.61 27.53 -0.01
N PRO A 519 18.88 27.56 0.47
CA PRO A 519 19.20 28.01 1.81
C PRO A 519 19.09 29.54 1.95
N GLY A 520 18.84 30.01 3.17
CA GLY A 520 18.90 31.44 3.51
C GLY A 520 17.70 32.26 3.04
N ALA A 521 17.94 33.55 2.86
CA ALA A 521 16.96 34.54 2.40
C ALA A 521 17.36 35.07 1.02
N ALA A 522 16.36 35.53 0.26
CA ALA A 522 16.55 36.08 -1.07
C ALA A 522 17.43 37.34 -1.02
N ASP A 523 18.28 37.52 -2.04
CA ASP A 523 19.11 38.71 -2.18
C ASP A 523 18.30 40.01 -2.39
N ALA A 524 18.99 41.14 -2.56
CA ALA A 524 18.36 42.44 -2.83
C ALA A 524 17.47 42.46 -4.10
N ASN A 525 17.71 41.54 -5.03
CA ASN A 525 16.96 41.38 -6.28
C ASN A 525 15.88 40.29 -6.19
N GLY A 526 15.73 39.65 -5.03
CA GLY A 526 14.79 38.56 -4.81
C GLY A 526 15.29 37.18 -5.25
N ASN A 527 16.58 37.00 -5.53
CA ASN A 527 17.12 35.73 -6.02
C ASN A 527 17.55 34.81 -4.89
N CYS A 528 17.26 33.52 -5.09
CA CYS A 528 17.72 32.40 -4.30
C CYS A 528 18.49 31.44 -5.21
N PHE A 529 19.69 31.02 -4.82
CA PHE A 529 20.55 30.16 -5.63
C PHE A 529 20.82 28.82 -4.95
N ALA A 530 20.60 27.72 -5.67
CA ALA A 530 20.92 26.38 -5.19
C ALA A 530 21.02 25.39 -6.37
N GLN A 531 21.99 24.48 -6.32
CA GLN A 531 22.14 23.38 -7.27
C GLN A 531 22.11 23.80 -8.76
N GLY A 532 22.64 25.00 -9.08
CA GLY A 532 22.65 25.54 -10.44
C GLY A 532 21.33 26.20 -10.88
N TYR A 533 20.32 26.22 -10.04
CA TYR A 533 19.04 26.89 -10.29
C TYR A 533 18.98 28.25 -9.62
N THR A 534 18.19 29.14 -10.22
CA THR A 534 17.80 30.43 -9.63
C THR A 534 16.30 30.44 -9.41
N PHE A 535 15.87 30.69 -8.18
CA PHE A 535 14.47 30.87 -7.82
C PHE A 535 14.25 32.32 -7.40
N LYS A 536 13.18 32.96 -7.91
CA LYS A 536 12.86 34.35 -7.61
C LYS A 536 11.70 34.44 -6.63
N THR A 537 11.90 35.21 -5.55
CA THR A 537 10.90 35.50 -4.53
C THR A 537 11.02 36.96 -4.06
N ILE A 538 10.34 37.31 -2.98
CA ILE A 538 10.40 38.65 -2.38
C ILE A 538 11.80 38.86 -1.78
N SER A 539 12.41 40.03 -2.02
CA SER A 539 13.71 40.37 -1.46
C SER A 539 13.72 40.25 0.07
N GLY A 540 14.75 39.60 0.62
CA GLY A 540 14.88 39.35 2.07
C GLY A 540 13.94 38.27 2.64
N ALA A 541 13.03 37.71 1.85
CA ALA A 541 12.19 36.61 2.31
C ALA A 541 12.98 35.30 2.38
N THR A 542 12.61 34.41 3.31
CA THR A 542 13.14 33.05 3.36
C THR A 542 12.97 32.36 2.00
N CYS A 543 14.04 31.76 1.49
CA CYS A 543 14.04 31.17 0.16
C CYS A 543 13.16 29.91 0.04
N SER A 544 13.10 29.09 1.11
CA SER A 544 12.40 27.80 1.10
C SER A 544 11.38 27.60 2.22
N PRO A 545 10.38 28.49 2.40
CA PRO A 545 9.21 28.16 3.21
C PRO A 545 8.43 26.99 2.60
N THR A 546 7.53 26.38 3.38
CA THR A 546 6.64 25.32 2.89
C THR A 546 5.61 25.83 1.88
N THR A 547 5.26 27.12 1.93
CA THR A 547 4.23 27.74 1.08
C THR A 547 4.64 27.90 -0.38
N ASN A 548 5.93 27.90 -0.70
CA ASN A 548 6.44 28.02 -2.08
C ASN A 548 7.03 26.70 -2.60
N THR A 549 6.70 25.57 -1.96
CA THR A 549 7.25 24.25 -2.31
C THR A 549 7.07 23.92 -3.79
N ASP A 550 5.87 24.12 -4.33
CA ASP A 550 5.60 23.79 -5.73
C ASP A 550 6.33 24.72 -6.71
N SER A 551 6.44 26.01 -6.41
CA SER A 551 7.20 26.96 -7.24
C SER A 551 8.70 26.66 -7.32
N ARG A 552 9.24 25.89 -6.36
CA ARG A 552 10.65 25.48 -6.31
C ARG A 552 10.90 24.09 -6.90
N ARG A 553 9.90 23.45 -7.51
CA ARG A 553 10.07 22.16 -8.16
C ARG A 553 10.84 22.30 -9.47
N ILE A 554 11.60 21.26 -9.83
CA ILE A 554 12.46 21.26 -11.03
C ILE A 554 11.70 21.73 -12.28
N LEU A 555 10.52 21.19 -12.55
CA LEU A 555 9.70 21.55 -13.71
C LEU A 555 9.25 23.01 -13.68
N SER A 556 8.96 23.57 -12.49
CA SER A 556 8.63 24.98 -12.31
C SER A 556 9.83 25.90 -12.50
N LEU A 557 11.04 25.42 -12.19
CA LEU A 557 12.29 26.16 -12.39
C LEU A 557 12.77 26.16 -13.85
N ILE A 558 12.53 25.08 -14.60
CA ILE A 558 13.03 24.93 -15.98
C ILE A 558 12.00 25.27 -17.06
N ASP A 559 10.70 25.12 -16.79
CA ASP A 559 9.64 25.31 -17.79
C ASP A 559 8.29 25.65 -17.14
N LEU A 560 8.24 26.77 -16.44
CA LEU A 560 7.04 27.21 -15.72
C LEU A 560 5.81 27.30 -16.62
N GLN A 561 5.94 27.87 -17.82
CA GLN A 561 4.80 28.22 -18.67
C GLN A 561 4.13 27.02 -19.34
N ARG A 562 4.88 25.97 -19.71
CA ARG A 562 4.31 24.84 -20.45
C ARG A 562 4.01 23.63 -19.58
N THR A 563 4.79 23.43 -18.52
CA THR A 563 4.68 22.22 -17.68
C THR A 563 4.62 22.56 -16.20
N GLY A 564 5.57 23.37 -15.72
CA GLY A 564 5.82 23.58 -14.30
C GLY A 564 4.70 24.27 -13.51
N GLN A 565 3.82 25.02 -14.16
CA GLN A 565 2.64 25.62 -13.49
C GLN A 565 1.50 24.62 -13.26
N LEU A 566 1.47 23.52 -14.02
CA LEU A 566 0.41 22.51 -13.97
C LEU A 566 0.79 21.28 -13.14
N VAL A 567 2.09 21.04 -12.96
CA VAL A 567 2.63 19.81 -12.38
C VAL A 567 3.20 20.07 -10.98
N GLY A 568 2.53 19.53 -9.96
CA GLY A 568 2.97 19.50 -8.57
C GLY A 568 3.97 18.37 -8.35
N ALA A 569 3.75 17.51 -7.34
CA ALA A 569 4.59 16.33 -7.21
C ALA A 569 4.33 15.39 -8.39
N LEU A 570 5.41 14.99 -9.07
CA LEU A 570 5.41 13.98 -10.10
C LEU A 570 6.30 12.85 -9.64
N ALA A 571 5.71 11.67 -9.51
CA ALA A 571 6.39 10.47 -9.08
C ALA A 571 6.29 9.37 -10.13
N GLU A 572 7.36 8.59 -10.27
CA GLU A 572 7.45 7.48 -11.21
C GLU A 572 7.73 6.18 -10.48
N TYR A 573 6.99 5.13 -10.81
CA TYR A 573 7.31 3.77 -10.37
C TYR A 573 8.61 3.26 -11.01
N GLN A 574 9.53 2.70 -10.24
CA GLN A 574 10.81 2.19 -10.71
C GLN A 574 11.12 0.83 -10.06
N THR A 575 11.82 -0.05 -10.77
CA THR A 575 12.19 -1.39 -10.27
C THR A 575 13.67 -1.44 -9.94
N VAL A 576 14.06 -0.71 -8.89
CA VAL A 576 15.47 -0.39 -8.56
C VAL A 576 15.86 -0.72 -7.13
N GLY A 577 14.92 -1.10 -6.27
CA GLY A 577 15.20 -1.44 -4.87
C GLY A 577 15.80 -2.84 -4.70
N GLY A 578 16.31 -3.12 -3.50
CA GLY A 578 16.77 -4.45 -3.14
C GLY A 578 16.74 -4.73 -1.64
N SER A 579 16.70 -6.03 -1.30
CA SER A 579 16.70 -6.52 0.07
C SER A 579 17.59 -7.76 0.20
N LYS A 580 18.28 -7.89 1.34
CA LYS A 580 19.17 -9.00 1.66
C LYS A 580 18.80 -9.54 3.04
N TYR A 581 18.49 -10.82 3.10
CA TYR A 581 18.25 -11.57 4.34
C TYR A 581 19.24 -12.73 4.42
N ASN A 582 19.85 -12.91 5.58
CA ASN A 582 20.63 -14.10 5.91
C ASN A 582 20.19 -14.63 7.27
N GLY A 583 20.05 -15.96 7.38
CA GLY A 583 19.62 -16.62 8.61
C GLY A 583 20.35 -17.92 8.85
N LEU A 584 20.72 -18.17 10.10
CA LEU A 584 21.20 -19.44 10.61
C LEU A 584 20.11 -20.02 11.53
N LEU A 585 19.62 -21.21 11.19
CA LEU A 585 18.64 -21.96 11.95
C LEU A 585 19.30 -23.20 12.57
N VAL A 586 19.16 -23.38 13.88
CA VAL A 586 19.61 -24.57 14.59
C VAL A 586 18.41 -25.24 15.26
N ASP A 587 18.12 -26.48 14.87
CA ASP A 587 17.10 -27.33 15.47
C ASP A 587 17.78 -28.52 16.15
N VAL A 588 17.42 -28.75 17.41
CA VAL A 588 17.89 -29.90 18.20
C VAL A 588 16.69 -30.64 18.74
N ARG A 589 16.58 -31.91 18.39
CA ARG A 589 15.50 -32.79 18.87
C ARG A 589 16.07 -34.04 19.52
N LYS A 590 15.49 -34.39 20.67
CA LYS A 590 15.68 -35.68 21.31
C LYS A 590 14.35 -36.40 21.35
N ARG A 591 14.27 -37.58 20.73
CA ARG A 591 13.11 -38.47 20.86
C ARG A 591 13.17 -39.21 22.19
N ALA A 592 12.02 -39.42 22.82
CA ALA A 592 11.95 -40.19 24.06
C ALA A 592 12.16 -41.68 23.78
N ALA A 593 13.37 -42.21 24.01
CA ALA A 593 13.57 -43.66 24.08
C ALA A 593 13.09 -44.23 25.43
N ARG A 594 13.24 -43.47 26.53
CA ARG A 594 12.68 -43.72 27.88
C ARG A 594 12.58 -42.42 28.70
N GLY A 595 11.57 -41.57 28.47
CA GLY A 595 11.35 -40.35 29.28
C GLY A 595 11.15 -39.08 28.46
N VAL A 596 12.01 -38.07 28.65
CA VAL A 596 11.80 -36.70 28.19
C VAL A 596 12.09 -36.51 26.69
N THR A 597 11.13 -35.91 25.98
CA THR A 597 11.31 -35.36 24.63
C THR A 597 11.81 -33.91 24.74
N ILE A 598 12.87 -33.57 24.00
CA ILE A 598 13.40 -32.21 23.92
C ILE A 598 13.24 -31.72 22.49
N SER A 599 12.74 -30.49 22.33
CA SER A 599 12.72 -29.76 21.06
C SER A 599 13.19 -28.34 21.32
N SER A 600 14.34 -27.98 20.77
CA SER A 600 14.93 -26.65 20.88
C SER A 600 15.19 -26.10 19.49
N ASN A 601 14.86 -24.82 19.29
CA ASN A 601 15.12 -24.10 18.06
C ASN A 601 15.78 -22.77 18.40
N TYR A 602 16.69 -22.34 17.54
CA TYR A 602 17.31 -21.02 17.64
C TYR A 602 17.54 -20.47 16.24
N THR A 603 17.16 -19.20 16.05
CA THR A 603 17.38 -18.46 14.81
C THR A 603 18.27 -17.26 15.07
N TRP A 604 19.38 -17.19 14.34
CA TRP A 604 20.15 -15.96 14.21
C TRP A 604 19.96 -15.40 12.81
N SER A 605 19.49 -14.16 12.67
CA SER A 605 19.24 -13.60 11.34
C SER A 605 19.54 -12.11 11.23
N HIS A 606 19.69 -11.64 9.99
CA HIS A 606 19.85 -10.23 9.70
C HIS A 606 19.24 -9.88 8.35
N CYS A 607 18.43 -8.83 8.33
CA CYS A 607 17.79 -8.31 7.14
C CYS A 607 18.16 -6.84 6.93
N ILE A 608 18.61 -6.49 5.72
CA ILE A 608 18.83 -5.11 5.27
C ILE A 608 18.09 -4.89 3.96
N ALA A 609 17.33 -3.80 3.86
CA ALA A 609 16.59 -3.44 2.65
C ALA A 609 16.77 -1.96 2.31
N SER A 610 16.47 -1.60 1.05
CA SER A 610 16.36 -0.21 0.58
C SER A 610 15.30 0.57 1.37
N GLU A 611 15.38 1.90 1.27
CA GLU A 611 14.47 2.81 1.96
C GLU A 611 13.02 2.51 1.59
N ARG A 612 12.22 2.08 2.58
CA ARG A 612 10.85 1.57 2.44
C ARG A 612 10.78 0.15 1.86
N ASP A 613 11.03 -0.83 2.75
CA ASP A 613 10.82 -2.26 2.54
C ASP A 613 9.34 -2.66 2.74
N ASP A 614 8.40 -1.89 2.19
CA ASP A 614 7.00 -2.28 2.23
C ASP A 614 6.69 -3.25 1.08
N LEU A 615 7.24 -4.48 1.20
CA LEU A 615 6.77 -5.66 0.45
C LEU A 615 5.23 -5.87 0.59
N ASN A 616 4.56 -5.13 1.48
CA ASN A 616 3.14 -5.15 1.75
C ASN A 616 2.30 -4.18 0.90
N GLY A 617 2.86 -3.55 -0.15
CA GLY A 617 2.05 -2.83 -1.13
C GLY A 617 1.35 -1.57 -0.59
N SER A 618 2.00 -0.83 0.32
CA SER A 618 1.50 0.49 0.72
C SER A 618 1.79 1.48 -0.40
N LEU A 619 0.86 1.51 -1.35
CA LEU A 619 0.50 2.63 -2.21
C LEU A 619 1.34 3.89 -1.97
N VAL A 620 2.45 4.01 -2.69
CA VAL A 620 3.28 5.19 -2.62
C VAL A 620 2.74 6.22 -3.59
N GLY A 621 1.98 7.18 -3.05
CA GLY A 621 1.48 8.31 -3.83
C GLY A 621 2.59 9.26 -4.30
N PRO A 622 2.23 10.32 -5.03
CA PRO A 622 3.15 11.29 -5.62
C PRO A 622 4.18 11.91 -4.65
N THR A 623 3.87 11.91 -3.35
CA THR A 623 4.68 12.50 -2.27
C THR A 623 5.45 11.47 -1.43
N GLY A 624 5.28 10.17 -1.68
CA GLY A 624 5.87 9.09 -0.89
C GLY A 624 7.19 8.54 -1.41
N THR A 625 7.95 9.30 -2.19
CA THR A 625 9.15 8.79 -2.88
C THR A 625 10.32 8.53 -1.92
N TYR A 626 11.37 7.83 -2.38
CA TYR A 626 12.62 7.71 -1.60
C TYR A 626 13.27 9.09 -1.36
N ILE A 627 14.01 9.23 -0.24
CA ILE A 627 14.31 10.55 0.35
C ILE A 627 15.31 11.36 -0.48
N ARG A 628 16.27 10.70 -1.14
CA ARG A 628 17.30 11.39 -1.95
C ARG A 628 17.21 11.01 -3.42
N PRO A 629 16.72 11.93 -4.29
CA PRO A 629 16.78 11.74 -5.73
C PRO A 629 18.23 11.43 -6.16
N GLY A 630 18.44 10.35 -6.91
CA GLY A 630 19.76 9.96 -7.43
C GLY A 630 20.67 9.14 -6.48
N ASP A 631 20.33 8.98 -5.20
CA ASP A 631 21.12 8.20 -4.22
C ASP A 631 20.25 7.13 -3.55
N ARG A 632 20.07 6.02 -4.27
CA ARG A 632 19.10 4.94 -3.94
C ARG A 632 19.50 4.10 -2.73
N GLU A 633 20.79 4.05 -2.41
CA GLU A 633 21.33 3.20 -1.34
C GLU A 633 21.37 3.91 0.02
N ARG A 634 21.21 5.24 0.03
CA ARG A 634 21.40 6.04 1.24
C ARG A 634 20.41 5.72 2.36
N GLY A 635 19.20 5.32 2.02
CA GLY A 635 18.19 4.93 3.01
C GLY A 635 18.16 3.43 3.30
N ARG A 636 19.23 2.68 2.95
CA ARG A 636 19.36 1.29 3.37
C ARG A 636 19.46 1.17 4.87
N ALA A 637 18.60 0.35 5.45
CA ALA A 637 18.51 0.13 6.89
C ALA A 637 18.14 -1.33 7.19
N ASN A 638 18.16 -1.70 8.47
CA ASN A 638 17.60 -2.97 8.90
C ASN A 638 16.11 -3.03 8.52
N CYS A 639 15.65 -4.19 8.07
CA CYS A 639 14.23 -4.38 7.74
C CYS A 639 13.36 -4.16 8.99
N SER A 640 12.11 -3.73 8.82
CA SER A 640 11.17 -3.48 9.94
C SER A 640 10.89 -4.74 10.77
N SER A 641 10.92 -5.90 10.12
CA SER A 641 10.78 -7.24 10.70
C SER A 641 12.11 -7.87 11.11
N ASP A 642 13.24 -7.15 11.08
CA ASP A 642 14.54 -7.69 11.49
C ASP A 642 14.46 -8.20 12.94
N ARG A 643 14.71 -9.49 13.11
CA ARG A 643 14.78 -10.16 14.42
C ARG A 643 16.08 -10.93 14.47
N ARG A 644 17.04 -10.37 15.19
CA ARG A 644 18.38 -10.95 15.23
C ARG A 644 18.42 -12.28 15.93
N HIS A 645 17.62 -12.44 16.98
CA HIS A 645 17.59 -13.63 17.80
C HIS A 645 16.13 -14.00 18.06
N VAL A 646 15.77 -15.25 17.76
CA VAL A 646 14.47 -15.84 18.07
C VAL A 646 14.67 -17.24 18.63
#